data_AF-A0A3E2HMH2-F1
#
_entry.id   AF-A0A3E2HMH2-F1
#
_cell.length_a   1.000
_cell.length_b   1.000
_cell.length_c   1.000
_cell.angle_alpha   90.00
_cell.angle_beta   90.00
_cell.angle_gamma   90.00
#
_symmetry.space_group_name_H-M   'P 1'
#
loop_
_entity.id
_entity.type
_entity.pdbx_description
1 polymer ?
#
loop_
_entity_poly.entity_id
_entity_poly.type
_entity_poly.pdbx_seq_one_letter_code
_entity_poly.pdbx_strand_id
1 'polypeptide(L)'
;MSIVADQVRRLDSQLDHVHLRSPAAKESILAQQSQQVASSSRIAELQTLVKALSTTSTSHALLSSYRISTLLEQANLASPESEGTDEFAAYDETTRAYEEELEWLLVSKATVQIYGVLLNSLLEQTIPLSNDIWYWDEVLGSYTYSGIYAIQTSPLRFWASAKDVFHDAKSRLARLRESRHGVISAQEIGTGLTAQWKQFYTLVRESIKERSVAHFQRRVLSPIAESRAEARRKQARLKHLREMSACGIGVLMDEALSFDIEEDSNGLLKVDESDVQEWKGVVEKSVALMDTVLSNVTIMETGVSEFEDTVFASVEQDPEISASQIEDFQTGRPAKLSRRLQHILQIQIPKHVKSSNKIASEYGQPSRIIRYWLPATALLLSSTTILRILVNRKEDIIIGIHEFGRTVRDFWANWVYDPIRKIIGTIRHDKDSEVAIMSKESLKGDRESLERMVVEFAIDKPQFADLTGSLTETQISEIRNKVKEGDLTPVLRAYEKDLRSPFVGAVRGDLVRTLLIQVQKTKVDVEVAISGIDALLKSQELVFGFVGLTPGVLVCAAVLQYIAGLFGNRRGIKQGRKAGQTVRVLRNIDRILTLATPTQNNILSYKDHGLLLCEVQVLRQRAHILFPGEIEREFLEDVEELCNINIGIPTQLRVLERIRWGYSKWLR
;
A
#
# COMPACT_ATOMS: atom_id res chain seq x y z
N MET A 1 3.85 -6.19 11.04
CA MET A 1 4.24 -7.19 12.07
C MET A 1 4.08 -8.56 11.44
N SER A 2 5.11 -9.41 11.47
CA SER A 2 5.12 -10.73 10.80
C SER A 2 4.67 -11.81 11.77
N ILE A 3 3.88 -12.80 11.33
CA ILE A 3 3.49 -13.97 12.15
C ILE A 3 4.73 -14.66 12.74
N VAL A 4 5.78 -14.77 11.94
CA VAL A 4 7.06 -15.37 12.35
C VAL A 4 7.67 -14.64 13.55
N ALA A 5 7.57 -13.32 13.58
CA ALA A 5 8.13 -12.53 14.68
C ALA A 5 7.37 -12.77 16.00
N ASP A 6 6.05 -12.94 15.92
CA ASP A 6 5.22 -13.20 17.10
C ASP A 6 5.45 -14.63 17.61
N GLN A 7 5.59 -15.61 16.71
CA GLN A 7 5.92 -17.00 17.07
C GLN A 7 7.31 -17.12 17.70
N VAL A 8 8.33 -16.49 17.13
CA VAL A 8 9.69 -16.48 17.70
C VAL A 8 9.69 -15.89 19.11
N ARG A 9 8.94 -14.80 19.36
CA ARG A 9 8.80 -14.23 20.72
C ARG A 9 8.09 -15.18 21.68
N ARG A 10 7.02 -15.84 21.23
CA ARG A 10 6.29 -16.82 22.02
C ARG A 10 7.21 -17.97 22.43
N LEU A 11 7.94 -18.55 21.48
CA LEU A 11 8.89 -19.63 21.73
C LEU A 11 10.06 -19.18 22.60
N ASP A 12 10.59 -17.97 22.40
CA ASP A 12 11.65 -17.38 23.22
C ASP A 12 11.20 -17.26 24.69
N SER A 13 9.96 -16.80 24.91
CA SER A 13 9.36 -16.70 26.25
C SER A 13 9.05 -18.06 26.89
N GLN A 14 8.56 -19.03 26.11
CA GLN A 14 8.32 -20.39 26.60
C GLN A 14 9.64 -21.06 27.02
N LEU A 15 10.71 -20.87 26.23
CA LEU A 15 12.04 -21.38 26.57
C LEU A 15 12.58 -20.75 27.86
N ASP A 16 12.34 -19.45 28.10
CA ASP A 16 12.69 -18.81 29.37
C ASP A 16 11.92 -19.42 30.54
N HIS A 17 10.62 -19.71 30.36
CA HIS A 17 9.79 -20.36 31.38
C HIS A 17 10.21 -21.80 31.67
N VAL A 18 10.54 -22.58 30.64
CA VAL A 18 11.00 -23.98 30.78
C VAL A 18 12.36 -24.01 31.49
N HIS A 19 13.29 -23.12 31.13
CA HIS A 19 14.58 -23.04 31.80
C HIS A 19 14.44 -22.70 33.30
N LEU A 20 13.57 -21.75 33.66
CA LEU A 20 13.29 -21.40 35.06
C LEU A 20 12.67 -22.55 35.89
N ARG A 21 12.08 -23.57 35.23
CA ARG A 21 11.49 -24.75 35.89
C ARG A 21 12.51 -25.86 36.16
N SER A 22 13.66 -25.90 35.47
CA SER A 22 14.71 -26.90 35.67
C SER A 22 15.21 -26.92 37.12
N PRO A 23 15.31 -28.09 37.79
CA PRO A 23 15.85 -28.20 39.15
C PRO A 23 17.32 -27.75 39.21
N ALA A 24 18.10 -27.98 38.16
CA ALA A 24 19.46 -27.47 38.03
C ALA A 24 19.52 -25.94 37.81
N ALA A 25 18.47 -25.32 37.26
CA ALA A 25 18.32 -23.86 37.26
C ALA A 25 18.05 -23.29 38.67
N LYS A 26 17.32 -24.03 39.52
CA LYS A 26 17.09 -23.63 40.93
C LYS A 26 18.33 -23.80 41.79
N GLU A 27 19.08 -24.91 41.61
CA GLU A 27 20.39 -25.10 42.24
C GLU A 27 21.43 -24.10 41.71
N SER A 28 21.36 -23.69 40.44
CA SER A 28 22.26 -22.69 39.89
C SER A 28 21.92 -21.24 40.25
N ILE A 29 20.65 -20.90 40.51
CA ILE A 29 20.27 -19.62 41.14
C ILE A 29 20.81 -19.57 42.58
N LEU A 30 20.79 -20.70 43.29
CA LEU A 30 21.45 -20.85 44.60
C LEU A 30 22.98 -20.77 44.47
N ALA A 31 23.57 -21.33 43.40
CA ALA A 31 25.00 -21.25 43.13
C ALA A 31 25.47 -19.85 42.66
N GLN A 32 24.63 -19.05 41.99
CA GLN A 32 24.90 -17.65 41.66
C GLN A 32 25.05 -16.76 42.91
N GLN A 33 24.43 -17.15 44.03
CA GLN A 33 24.64 -16.47 45.32
C GLN A 33 26.00 -16.81 45.95
N SER A 34 26.69 -17.85 45.47
CA SER A 34 28.07 -18.14 45.84
C SER A 34 29.04 -17.24 45.04
N GLN A 35 29.93 -16.53 45.74
CA GLN A 35 30.85 -15.54 45.14
C GLN A 35 31.82 -16.11 44.08
N GLN A 36 31.96 -17.43 43.94
CA GLN A 36 32.87 -18.08 43.01
C GLN A 36 32.27 -18.27 41.60
N VAL A 37 30.97 -18.55 41.46
CA VAL A 37 30.30 -18.68 40.15
C VAL A 37 30.26 -17.35 39.39
N ALA A 38 30.21 -16.23 40.12
CA ALA A 38 30.29 -14.88 39.56
C ALA A 38 31.70 -14.51 39.01
N SER A 39 32.73 -15.34 39.26
CA SER A 39 34.12 -15.03 38.88
C SER A 39 34.63 -15.74 37.61
N SER A 40 33.86 -16.70 37.04
CA SER A 40 34.21 -17.32 35.77
C SER A 40 33.91 -16.36 34.60
N SER A 41 34.95 -15.98 33.85
CA SER A 41 34.81 -15.14 32.66
C SER A 41 33.96 -15.81 31.57
N ARG A 42 34.01 -17.14 31.49
CA ARG A 42 33.28 -17.94 30.49
C ARG A 42 31.77 -17.88 30.68
N ILE A 43 31.31 -18.01 31.93
CA ILE A 43 29.88 -17.90 32.29
C ILE A 43 29.34 -16.51 31.92
N ALA A 44 30.08 -15.45 32.24
CA ALA A 44 29.68 -14.09 31.90
C ALA A 44 29.60 -13.88 30.38
N GLU A 45 30.56 -14.42 29.62
CA GLU A 45 30.51 -14.42 28.15
C GLU A 45 29.28 -15.15 27.61
N LEU A 46 29.00 -16.37 28.06
CA LEU A 46 27.83 -17.15 27.65
C LEU A 46 26.51 -16.44 27.97
N GLN A 47 26.39 -15.84 29.16
CA GLN A 47 25.22 -15.04 29.53
C GLN A 47 25.03 -13.81 28.62
N THR A 48 26.12 -13.14 28.23
CA THR A 48 26.04 -12.02 27.27
C THR A 48 25.62 -12.48 25.88
N LEU A 49 26.10 -13.65 25.43
CA LEU A 49 25.75 -14.23 24.15
C LEU A 49 24.28 -14.69 24.11
N VAL A 50 23.81 -15.37 25.16
CA VAL A 50 22.39 -15.73 25.33
C VAL A 50 21.52 -14.47 25.26
N LYS A 51 21.87 -13.42 26.01
CA LYS A 51 21.13 -12.16 26.00
C LYS A 51 21.13 -11.48 24.63
N ALA A 52 22.21 -11.64 23.85
CA ALA A 52 22.29 -11.13 22.48
C ALA A 52 21.46 -11.94 21.47
N LEU A 53 21.18 -13.22 21.76
CA LEU A 53 20.30 -14.09 20.98
C LEU A 53 18.82 -13.96 21.35
N SER A 54 18.51 -13.57 22.59
CA SER A 54 17.15 -13.32 23.07
C SER A 54 16.49 -12.11 22.39
N THR A 55 15.19 -12.22 22.12
CA THR A 55 14.38 -11.21 21.40
C THR A 55 13.93 -10.06 22.30
N THR A 56 14.88 -9.31 22.87
CA THR A 56 14.56 -8.21 23.80
C THR A 56 14.02 -6.94 23.13
N SER A 57 14.11 -6.81 21.79
CA SER A 57 13.73 -5.60 21.06
C SER A 57 12.40 -5.74 20.30
N THR A 58 11.46 -4.83 20.58
CA THR A 58 10.12 -4.79 19.95
C THR A 58 10.16 -4.53 18.43
N SER A 59 11.24 -3.93 17.91
CA SER A 59 11.40 -3.51 16.51
C SER A 59 12.03 -4.56 15.59
N HIS A 60 12.89 -5.46 16.10
CA HIS A 60 13.60 -6.47 15.32
C HIS A 60 13.60 -7.81 16.04
N ALA A 61 12.55 -8.61 15.84
CA ALA A 61 12.42 -9.93 16.48
C ALA A 61 13.33 -11.00 15.87
N LEU A 62 13.80 -10.82 14.63
CA LEU A 62 14.66 -11.78 13.92
C LEU A 62 16.06 -11.22 13.74
N LEU A 63 17.07 -11.98 14.17
CA LEU A 63 18.47 -11.67 13.93
C LEU A 63 18.89 -12.06 12.50
N SER A 64 19.86 -11.35 11.94
CA SER A 64 20.44 -11.73 10.64
C SER A 64 21.18 -13.06 10.73
N SER A 65 21.10 -13.89 9.69
CA SER A 65 21.85 -15.15 9.58
C SER A 65 23.35 -14.99 9.85
N TYR A 66 23.95 -13.89 9.39
CA TYR A 66 25.37 -13.62 9.67
C TYR A 66 25.62 -13.41 11.16
N ARG A 67 24.75 -12.64 11.83
CA ARG A 67 24.88 -12.34 13.26
C ARG A 67 24.74 -13.60 14.10
N ILE A 68 23.76 -14.46 13.79
CA ILE A 68 23.58 -15.73 14.49
C ILE A 68 24.81 -16.63 14.32
N SER A 69 25.35 -16.75 13.11
CA SER A 69 26.59 -17.51 12.85
C SER A 69 27.75 -16.99 13.68
N THR A 70 27.97 -15.66 13.70
CA THR A 70 29.06 -15.07 14.48
C THR A 70 28.91 -15.32 15.98
N LEU A 71 27.68 -15.33 16.50
CA LEU A 71 27.42 -15.59 17.92
C LEU A 71 27.65 -17.07 18.27
N LEU A 72 27.28 -18.00 17.37
CA LEU A 72 27.55 -19.43 17.52
C LEU A 72 29.05 -19.77 17.39
N GLU A 73 29.78 -19.07 16.52
CA GLU A 73 31.23 -19.19 16.40
C GLU A 73 31.95 -18.62 17.63
N GLN A 74 31.49 -17.48 18.15
CA GLN A 74 32.02 -16.86 19.38
C GLN A 74 31.74 -17.69 20.63
N ALA A 75 30.65 -18.46 20.65
CA ALA A 75 30.34 -19.35 21.75
C ALA A 75 31.39 -20.45 21.93
N ASN A 76 32.20 -20.80 20.90
CA ASN A 76 33.31 -21.77 20.96
C ASN A 76 33.01 -23.00 21.85
N LEU A 77 31.88 -23.66 21.59
CA LEU A 77 31.44 -24.85 22.34
C LEU A 77 32.49 -25.95 22.15
N ALA A 78 33.17 -26.33 23.24
CA ALA A 78 34.34 -27.21 23.18
C ALA A 78 33.98 -28.59 22.61
N SER A 79 34.79 -29.09 21.67
CA SER A 79 34.76 -30.50 21.28
C SER A 79 35.56 -31.32 22.30
N PRO A 80 35.10 -32.51 22.70
CA PRO A 80 35.65 -33.32 23.81
C PRO A 80 37.07 -33.89 23.57
N GLU A 81 37.82 -33.43 22.57
CA GLU A 81 39.12 -34.01 22.21
C GLU A 81 40.32 -33.36 22.93
N SER A 82 40.09 -32.37 23.79
CA SER A 82 41.18 -31.73 24.53
C SER A 82 40.75 -31.38 25.94
N GLU A 83 40.88 -32.32 26.88
CA GLU A 83 41.45 -31.99 28.20
C GLU A 83 41.90 -33.27 28.91
N GLY A 84 43.19 -33.28 29.21
CA GLY A 84 43.85 -34.34 29.96
C GLY A 84 43.39 -34.34 31.42
N THR A 85 43.45 -35.53 31.99
CA THR A 85 43.54 -35.84 33.42
C THR A 85 44.15 -34.70 34.24
N ASP A 86 43.41 -34.14 35.20
CA ASP A 86 43.97 -33.79 36.51
C ASP A 86 42.94 -33.66 37.65
N GLU A 87 43.39 -34.08 38.83
CA GLU A 87 42.71 -34.41 40.09
C GLU A 87 42.15 -33.22 40.91
N PHE A 88 41.09 -32.53 40.46
CA PHE A 88 40.37 -31.54 41.30
C PHE A 88 38.83 -31.69 41.23
N ALA A 89 38.33 -32.91 41.48
CA ALA A 89 37.10 -33.41 40.87
C ALA A 89 35.75 -33.15 41.57
N ALA A 90 35.64 -32.55 42.77
CA ALA A 90 34.36 -32.51 43.49
C ALA A 90 33.66 -31.13 43.57
N TYR A 91 34.38 -30.03 43.39
CA TYR A 91 33.82 -28.66 43.44
C TYR A 91 33.68 -28.00 42.06
N ASP A 92 34.31 -28.57 41.02
CA ASP A 92 34.24 -28.12 39.63
C ASP A 92 33.00 -28.68 38.89
N GLU A 93 32.36 -29.71 39.45
CA GLU A 93 31.22 -30.41 38.83
C GLU A 93 29.96 -29.53 38.73
N THR A 94 29.68 -28.72 39.76
CA THR A 94 28.54 -27.78 39.76
C THR A 94 28.74 -26.62 38.78
N THR A 95 29.98 -26.15 38.62
CA THR A 95 30.31 -25.07 37.68
C THR A 95 30.26 -25.58 36.23
N ARG A 96 30.77 -26.79 35.97
CA ARG A 96 30.67 -27.46 34.66
C ARG A 96 29.23 -27.79 34.27
N ALA A 97 28.43 -28.29 35.20
CA ALA A 97 27.01 -28.54 34.97
C ALA A 97 26.26 -27.25 34.59
N TYR A 98 26.58 -26.14 35.26
CA TYR A 98 26.00 -24.83 34.94
C TYR A 98 26.46 -24.27 33.58
N GLU A 99 27.74 -24.44 33.24
CA GLU A 99 28.24 -24.10 31.90
C GLU A 99 27.53 -24.91 30.82
N GLU A 100 27.34 -26.21 31.01
CA GLU A 100 26.61 -27.07 30.07
C GLU A 100 25.15 -26.65 29.93
N GLU A 101 24.46 -26.27 31.02
CA GLU A 101 23.10 -25.72 30.95
C GLU A 101 23.03 -24.41 30.15
N LEU A 102 24.00 -23.51 30.33
CA LEU A 102 24.09 -22.27 29.55
C LEU A 102 24.39 -22.53 28.08
N GLU A 103 25.21 -23.54 27.77
CA GLU A 103 25.48 -23.98 26.39
C GLU A 103 24.21 -24.52 25.71
N TRP A 104 23.43 -25.34 26.42
CA TRP A 104 22.12 -25.81 25.94
C TRP A 104 21.14 -24.66 25.72
N LEU A 105 21.06 -23.72 26.67
CA LEU A 105 20.21 -22.53 26.53
C LEU A 105 20.60 -21.70 25.30
N LEU A 106 21.90 -21.49 25.09
CA LEU A 106 22.44 -20.76 23.94
C LEU A 106 22.07 -21.45 22.62
N VAL A 107 22.25 -22.76 22.53
CA VAL A 107 21.89 -23.55 21.34
C VAL A 107 20.38 -23.47 21.11
N SER A 108 19.54 -23.61 22.13
CA SER A 108 18.09 -23.54 21.98
C SER A 108 17.60 -22.15 21.56
N LYS A 109 18.17 -21.07 22.11
CA LYS A 109 17.89 -19.70 21.65
C LYS A 109 18.32 -19.49 20.20
N ALA A 110 19.47 -20.04 19.80
CA ALA A 110 19.89 -20.02 18.41
C ALA A 110 18.97 -20.84 17.49
N THR A 111 18.47 -22.00 17.94
CA THR A 111 17.48 -22.82 17.23
C THR A 111 16.19 -22.05 17.00
N VAL A 112 15.66 -21.34 18.01
CA VAL A 112 14.46 -20.49 17.88
C VAL A 112 14.67 -19.36 16.85
N GLN A 113 15.85 -18.75 16.82
CA GLN A 113 16.19 -17.72 15.84
C GLN A 113 16.33 -18.29 14.41
N ILE A 114 17.02 -19.42 14.27
CA ILE A 114 17.22 -20.09 12.97
C ILE A 114 15.89 -20.62 12.42
N TYR A 115 15.03 -21.15 13.29
CA TYR A 115 13.64 -21.50 12.99
C TYR A 115 12.89 -20.32 12.38
N GLY A 116 12.94 -19.15 13.03
CA GLY A 116 12.31 -17.93 12.52
C GLY A 116 12.85 -17.51 11.15
N VAL A 117 14.17 -17.53 10.96
CA VAL A 117 14.80 -17.22 9.67
C VAL A 117 14.37 -18.21 8.58
N LEU A 118 14.32 -19.50 8.90
CA LEU A 118 13.90 -20.57 8.01
C LEU A 118 12.44 -20.41 7.60
N LEU A 119 11.54 -20.22 8.57
CA LEU A 119 10.12 -20.02 8.34
C LEU A 119 9.86 -18.80 7.47
N ASN A 120 10.55 -17.68 7.76
CA ASN A 120 10.45 -16.47 6.94
C ASN A 120 10.97 -16.71 5.50
N SER A 121 12.07 -17.44 5.34
CA SER A 121 12.61 -17.82 4.03
C SER A 121 11.64 -18.70 3.24
N LEU A 122 11.01 -19.70 3.87
CA LEU A 122 10.00 -20.56 3.23
C LEU A 122 8.75 -19.75 2.82
N LEU A 123 8.26 -18.86 3.69
CA LEU A 123 7.12 -17.99 3.40
C LEU A 123 7.43 -17.01 2.25
N GLU A 124 8.58 -16.35 2.27
CA GLU A 124 9.02 -15.41 1.22
C GLU A 124 9.14 -16.09 -0.15
N GLN A 125 9.54 -17.37 -0.18
CA GLN A 125 9.59 -18.16 -1.42
C GLN A 125 8.19 -18.63 -1.86
N THR A 126 7.30 -18.98 -0.92
CA THR A 126 5.99 -19.60 -1.23
C THR A 126 4.91 -18.58 -1.63
N ILE A 127 4.87 -17.42 -0.97
CA ILE A 127 3.89 -16.35 -1.23
C ILE A 127 3.87 -15.90 -2.72
N PRO A 128 5.01 -15.59 -3.38
CA PRO A 128 4.99 -15.14 -4.78
C PRO A 128 4.52 -16.23 -5.75
N LEU A 129 4.68 -17.52 -5.43
CA LEU A 129 4.19 -18.62 -6.27
C LEU A 129 2.68 -18.56 -6.48
N SER A 130 1.93 -18.05 -5.50
CA SER A 130 0.48 -17.84 -5.65
C SER A 130 0.19 -16.92 -6.84
N ASN A 131 0.90 -15.80 -6.99
CA ASN A 131 0.71 -14.87 -8.11
C ASN A 131 1.02 -15.51 -9.46
N ASP A 132 2.05 -16.37 -9.53
CA ASP A 132 2.39 -17.09 -10.76
C ASP A 132 1.34 -18.16 -11.10
N ILE A 133 0.81 -18.87 -10.10
CA ILE A 133 -0.31 -19.82 -10.27
C ILE A 133 -1.55 -19.09 -10.80
N TRP A 134 -1.87 -17.92 -10.23
CA TRP A 134 -2.98 -17.06 -10.67
C TRP A 134 -2.83 -16.60 -12.12
N TYR A 135 -1.61 -16.22 -12.52
CA TYR A 135 -1.32 -15.87 -13.91
C TYR A 135 -1.63 -17.04 -14.85
N TRP A 136 -1.19 -18.26 -14.49
CA TRP A 136 -1.48 -19.44 -15.30
C TRP A 136 -2.97 -19.80 -15.30
N ASP A 137 -3.69 -19.65 -14.19
CA ASP A 137 -5.15 -19.80 -14.15
C ASP A 137 -5.86 -18.80 -15.08
N GLU A 138 -5.40 -17.54 -15.16
CA GLU A 138 -5.95 -16.54 -16.08
C GLU A 138 -5.67 -16.91 -17.55
N VAL A 139 -4.45 -17.36 -17.85
CA VAL A 139 -4.07 -17.87 -19.19
C VAL A 139 -4.91 -19.08 -19.57
N LEU A 140 -5.16 -20.01 -18.65
CA LEU A 140 -5.96 -21.21 -18.89
C LEU A 140 -7.47 -20.94 -18.91
N GLY A 141 -7.93 -19.92 -18.19
CA GLY A 141 -9.34 -19.53 -18.08
C GLY A 141 -9.92 -18.89 -19.34
N SER A 142 -9.09 -18.27 -20.19
CA SER A 142 -9.55 -17.67 -21.45
C SER A 142 -8.70 -18.08 -22.66
N TYR A 143 -9.37 -18.35 -23.77
CA TYR A 143 -8.71 -18.57 -25.06
C TYR A 143 -8.00 -17.31 -25.57
N THR A 144 -8.48 -16.11 -25.23
CA THR A 144 -7.81 -14.85 -25.63
C THR A 144 -6.46 -14.69 -24.93
N TYR A 145 -6.39 -14.92 -23.62
CA TYR A 145 -5.14 -14.88 -22.86
C TYR A 145 -4.17 -16.00 -23.25
N SER A 146 -4.68 -17.21 -23.52
CA SER A 146 -3.89 -18.29 -24.13
C SER A 146 -3.31 -17.88 -25.49
N GLY A 147 -4.11 -17.23 -26.35
CA GLY A 147 -3.66 -16.72 -27.64
C GLY A 147 -2.57 -15.65 -27.52
N ILE A 148 -2.75 -14.70 -26.59
CA ILE A 148 -1.73 -13.67 -26.28
C ILE A 148 -0.44 -14.32 -25.78
N TYR A 149 -0.51 -15.31 -24.88
CA TYR A 149 0.66 -16.04 -24.40
C TYR A 149 1.37 -16.81 -25.52
N ALA A 150 0.61 -17.44 -26.43
CA ALA A 150 1.17 -18.11 -27.60
C ALA A 150 1.91 -17.11 -28.52
N ILE A 151 1.36 -15.91 -28.73
CA ILE A 151 2.02 -14.85 -29.50
C ILE A 151 3.28 -14.36 -28.77
N GLN A 152 3.19 -14.11 -27.45
CA GLN A 152 4.31 -13.64 -26.64
C GLN A 152 5.50 -14.60 -26.67
N THR A 153 5.25 -15.91 -26.62
CA THR A 153 6.29 -16.94 -26.64
C THR A 153 6.69 -17.40 -28.04
N SER A 154 6.01 -16.93 -29.09
CA SER A 154 6.27 -17.35 -30.48
C SER A 154 7.72 -17.10 -30.96
N PRO A 155 8.42 -15.99 -30.63
CA PRO A 155 9.78 -15.77 -31.12
C PRO A 155 10.77 -16.77 -30.53
N LEU A 156 10.60 -17.12 -29.25
CA LEU A 156 11.43 -18.13 -28.57
C LEU A 156 11.18 -19.52 -29.13
N ARG A 157 9.92 -19.88 -29.39
CA ARG A 157 9.55 -21.16 -30.01
C ARG A 157 10.09 -21.29 -31.43
N PHE A 158 10.03 -20.21 -32.19
CA PHE A 158 10.59 -20.14 -33.54
C PHE A 158 12.11 -20.29 -33.50
N TRP A 159 12.79 -19.59 -32.59
CA TRP A 159 14.24 -19.70 -32.41
C TRP A 159 14.68 -21.11 -31.98
N ALA A 160 13.97 -21.73 -31.03
CA ALA A 160 14.23 -23.11 -30.61
C ALA A 160 14.04 -24.09 -31.78
N SER A 161 12.94 -23.95 -32.54
CA SER A 161 12.69 -24.78 -33.72
C SER A 161 13.74 -24.56 -34.82
N ALA A 162 14.17 -23.32 -35.04
CA ALA A 162 15.23 -22.98 -35.99
C ALA A 162 16.58 -23.56 -35.55
N LYS A 163 16.87 -23.56 -34.23
CA LYS A 163 18.06 -24.19 -33.66
C LYS A 163 18.02 -25.71 -33.85
N ASP A 164 16.89 -26.36 -33.61
CA ASP A 164 16.73 -27.81 -33.81
C ASP A 164 16.95 -28.19 -35.28
N VAL A 165 16.37 -27.42 -36.21
CA VAL A 165 16.59 -27.58 -37.66
C VAL A 165 18.05 -27.34 -38.04
N PHE A 166 18.69 -26.33 -37.46
CA PHE A 166 20.11 -26.05 -37.68
C PHE A 166 21.02 -27.17 -37.16
N HIS A 167 20.72 -27.74 -35.99
CA HIS A 167 21.49 -28.86 -35.42
C HIS A 167 21.28 -30.14 -36.23
N ASP A 168 20.05 -30.43 -36.68
CA ASP A 168 19.77 -31.55 -37.58
C ASP A 168 20.53 -31.37 -38.90
N ALA A 169 20.42 -30.19 -39.55
CA ALA A 169 21.15 -29.87 -40.78
C ALA A 169 22.68 -29.97 -40.61
N LYS A 170 23.22 -29.51 -39.47
CA LYS A 170 24.64 -29.64 -39.13
C LYS A 170 25.04 -31.10 -38.93
N SER A 171 24.21 -31.91 -38.26
CA SER A 171 24.48 -33.34 -38.03
C SER A 171 24.43 -34.14 -39.34
N ARG A 172 23.49 -33.83 -40.23
CA ARG A 172 23.42 -34.41 -41.58
C ARG A 172 24.61 -34.01 -42.44
N LEU A 173 25.04 -32.75 -42.37
CA LEU A 173 26.24 -32.27 -43.05
C LEU A 173 27.51 -32.96 -42.50
N ALA A 174 27.60 -33.18 -41.18
CA ALA A 174 28.71 -33.90 -40.57
C ALA A 174 28.77 -35.37 -41.02
N ARG A 175 27.62 -36.07 -41.05
CA ARG A 175 27.51 -37.44 -41.60
C ARG A 175 27.91 -37.52 -43.07
N LEU A 176 27.49 -36.54 -43.89
CA LEU A 176 27.87 -36.47 -45.31
C LEU A 176 29.36 -36.15 -45.50
N ARG A 177 29.94 -35.35 -44.61
CA ARG A 177 31.38 -35.06 -44.61
C ARG A 177 32.20 -36.31 -44.25
N GLU A 178 31.73 -37.09 -43.29
CA GLU A 178 32.32 -38.35 -42.85
C GLU A 178 32.21 -39.44 -43.93
N SER A 179 31.05 -39.56 -44.61
CA SER A 179 30.89 -40.46 -45.75
C SER A 179 31.74 -40.06 -46.97
N ARG A 180 32.03 -38.77 -47.14
CA ARG A 180 32.86 -38.25 -48.24
C ARG A 180 34.36 -38.41 -47.99
N HIS A 181 34.80 -38.61 -46.75
CA HIS A 181 36.20 -38.92 -46.43
C HIS A 181 36.66 -40.32 -46.88
N GLY A 182 35.75 -41.17 -47.36
CA GLY A 182 36.11 -42.43 -48.04
C GLY A 182 36.55 -42.28 -49.50
N VAL A 183 36.34 -41.11 -50.13
CA VAL A 183 36.56 -40.91 -51.58
C VAL A 183 37.11 -39.49 -51.88
N ILE A 184 38.44 -39.36 -51.90
CA ILE A 184 39.29 -38.42 -52.70
C ILE A 184 39.87 -37.12 -52.07
N SER A 185 41.21 -37.06 -52.22
CA SER A 185 42.27 -36.03 -52.38
C SER A 185 42.15 -34.55 -51.90
N ALA A 186 43.30 -34.06 -51.43
CA ALA A 186 43.56 -32.78 -50.78
C ALA A 186 43.55 -31.52 -51.69
N GLN A 187 43.06 -31.61 -52.94
CA GLN A 187 43.21 -30.50 -53.92
C GLN A 187 41.97 -29.60 -54.10
N GLU A 188 40.82 -29.93 -53.47
CA GLU A 188 39.57 -29.15 -53.57
C GLU A 188 39.25 -28.28 -52.32
N ILE A 189 40.18 -28.12 -51.39
CA ILE A 189 39.92 -27.46 -50.10
C ILE A 189 39.76 -25.92 -50.26
N GLY A 190 40.31 -25.32 -51.32
CA GLY A 190 40.37 -23.86 -51.50
C GLY A 190 39.09 -23.17 -52.02
N THR A 191 38.16 -23.90 -52.66
CA THR A 191 36.90 -23.34 -53.22
C THR A 191 35.66 -23.77 -52.43
N GLY A 192 35.86 -24.51 -51.34
CA GLY A 192 34.82 -25.30 -50.67
C GLY A 192 33.84 -24.51 -49.80
N LEU A 193 34.16 -23.31 -49.30
CA LEU A 193 33.30 -22.64 -48.30
C LEU A 193 31.96 -22.20 -48.90
N THR A 194 31.95 -21.48 -50.02
CA THR A 194 30.68 -21.02 -50.66
C THR A 194 29.84 -22.18 -51.18
N ALA A 195 30.48 -23.24 -51.70
CA ALA A 195 29.82 -24.48 -52.10
C ALA A 195 29.24 -25.26 -50.90
N GLN A 196 29.97 -25.32 -49.78
CA GLN A 196 29.49 -25.89 -48.51
C GLN A 196 28.31 -25.12 -47.94
N TRP A 197 28.34 -23.78 -48.00
CA TRP A 197 27.19 -22.95 -47.61
C TRP A 197 25.98 -23.20 -48.50
N LYS A 198 26.17 -23.29 -49.82
CA LYS A 198 25.08 -23.62 -50.76
C LYS A 198 24.47 -25.00 -50.47
N GLN A 199 25.32 -26.00 -50.19
CA GLN A 199 24.89 -27.35 -49.78
C GLN A 199 24.19 -27.36 -48.42
N PHE A 200 24.66 -26.54 -47.48
CA PHE A 200 24.01 -26.36 -46.19
C PHE A 200 22.62 -25.72 -46.35
N TYR A 201 22.49 -24.66 -47.16
CA TYR A 201 21.19 -24.04 -47.43
C TYR A 201 20.22 -24.98 -48.14
N THR A 202 20.69 -25.82 -49.08
CA THR A 202 19.85 -26.83 -49.72
C THR A 202 19.41 -27.90 -48.72
N LEU A 203 20.29 -28.35 -47.83
CA LEU A 203 19.96 -29.31 -46.77
C LEU A 203 19.01 -28.71 -45.71
N VAL A 204 19.17 -27.44 -45.35
CA VAL A 204 18.22 -26.72 -44.48
C VAL A 204 16.86 -26.59 -45.19
N ARG A 205 16.86 -26.28 -46.48
CA ARG A 205 15.62 -26.19 -47.28
C ARG A 205 14.92 -27.54 -47.44
N GLU A 206 15.67 -28.62 -47.64
CA GLU A 206 15.16 -29.99 -47.76
C GLU A 206 14.66 -30.53 -46.42
N SER A 207 15.43 -30.34 -45.34
CA SER A 207 14.99 -30.70 -43.98
C SER A 207 13.76 -29.92 -43.54
N ILE A 208 13.66 -28.63 -43.90
CA ILE A 208 12.42 -27.87 -43.76
C ILE A 208 11.34 -28.55 -44.61
N LYS A 209 11.49 -28.76 -45.91
CA LYS A 209 10.43 -29.32 -46.77
C LYS A 209 9.92 -30.71 -46.34
N GLU A 210 10.79 -31.60 -45.88
CA GLU A 210 10.45 -32.98 -45.48
C GLU A 210 9.80 -33.08 -44.09
N ARG A 211 10.22 -32.25 -43.11
CA ARG A 211 9.59 -32.20 -41.78
C ARG A 211 8.44 -31.18 -41.67
N SER A 212 8.43 -30.15 -42.52
CA SER A 212 7.57 -28.96 -42.39
C SER A 212 6.11 -29.29 -42.60
N VAL A 213 5.67 -29.96 -43.67
CA VAL A 213 4.25 -29.88 -43.99
C VAL A 213 3.36 -30.56 -42.93
N ALA A 214 3.71 -31.74 -42.43
CA ALA A 214 2.89 -32.43 -41.41
C ALA A 214 3.17 -31.97 -39.96
N HIS A 215 4.43 -31.66 -39.61
CA HIS A 215 4.82 -31.31 -38.24
C HIS A 215 4.67 -29.80 -37.95
N PHE A 216 4.93 -28.95 -38.94
CA PHE A 216 4.69 -27.49 -38.87
C PHE A 216 3.20 -27.19 -38.94
N GLN A 217 2.39 -27.86 -39.78
CA GLN A 217 0.93 -27.67 -39.76
C GLN A 217 0.33 -28.04 -38.40
N ARG A 218 0.75 -29.15 -37.76
CA ARG A 218 0.27 -29.51 -36.40
C ARG A 218 0.70 -28.49 -35.33
N ARG A 219 1.93 -27.97 -35.40
CA ARG A 219 2.49 -27.01 -34.44
C ARG A 219 2.00 -25.57 -34.64
N VAL A 220 1.64 -25.19 -35.88
CA VAL A 220 1.18 -23.85 -36.26
C VAL A 220 -0.35 -23.74 -36.27
N LEU A 221 -1.09 -24.83 -36.44
CA LEU A 221 -2.56 -24.85 -36.32
C LEU A 221 -3.06 -25.14 -34.89
N SER A 222 -2.20 -25.65 -33.99
CA SER A 222 -2.53 -25.86 -32.57
C SER A 222 -1.63 -25.14 -31.54
N PRO A 223 -1.06 -23.95 -31.80
CA PRO A 223 -0.15 -23.27 -30.87
C PRO A 223 -0.82 -22.93 -29.54
N ILE A 224 -2.14 -22.73 -29.57
CA ILE A 224 -2.98 -22.49 -28.39
C ILE A 224 -3.12 -23.78 -27.56
N ALA A 225 -3.22 -24.96 -28.20
CA ALA A 225 -3.34 -26.22 -27.47
C ALA A 225 -2.01 -26.62 -26.81
N GLU A 226 -0.89 -26.49 -27.54
CA GLU A 226 0.45 -26.76 -26.99
C GLU A 226 0.81 -25.79 -25.86
N SER A 227 0.55 -24.50 -26.04
CA SER A 227 0.81 -23.49 -25.00
C SER A 227 -0.06 -23.70 -23.76
N ARG A 228 -1.31 -24.16 -23.91
CA ARG A 228 -2.17 -24.56 -22.79
C ARG A 228 -1.69 -25.83 -22.10
N ALA A 229 -1.22 -26.83 -22.85
CA ALA A 229 -0.64 -28.04 -22.27
C ALA A 229 0.63 -27.73 -21.48
N GLU A 230 1.50 -26.88 -22.02
CA GLU A 230 2.68 -26.36 -21.33
C GLU A 230 2.28 -25.56 -20.09
N ALA A 231 1.34 -24.62 -20.20
CA ALA A 231 0.85 -23.84 -19.07
C ALA A 231 0.28 -24.72 -17.95
N ARG A 232 -0.48 -25.79 -18.28
CA ARG A 232 -0.97 -26.76 -17.29
C ARG A 232 0.18 -27.49 -16.58
N ARG A 233 1.22 -27.91 -17.32
CA ARG A 233 2.40 -28.57 -16.73
C ARG A 233 3.16 -27.62 -15.80
N LYS A 234 3.39 -26.38 -16.23
CA LYS A 234 4.05 -25.34 -15.42
C LYS A 234 3.24 -25.04 -14.16
N GLN A 235 1.93 -24.86 -14.31
CA GLN A 235 1.02 -24.63 -13.20
C GLN A 235 0.99 -25.80 -12.21
N ALA A 236 0.92 -27.04 -12.69
CA ALA A 236 0.91 -28.23 -11.84
C ALA A 236 2.22 -28.32 -11.02
N ARG A 237 3.37 -28.04 -11.64
CA ARG A 237 4.68 -27.99 -10.96
C ARG A 237 4.75 -26.88 -9.91
N LEU A 238 4.25 -25.69 -10.20
CA LEU A 238 4.20 -24.60 -9.22
C LEU A 238 3.24 -24.90 -8.07
N LYS A 239 2.08 -25.50 -8.35
CA LYS A 239 1.13 -25.94 -7.32
C LYS A 239 1.76 -26.98 -6.42
N HIS A 240 2.43 -27.98 -6.99
CA HIS A 240 3.17 -29.00 -6.24
C HIS A 240 4.25 -28.37 -5.36
N LEU A 241 5.12 -27.50 -5.89
CA LEU A 241 6.13 -26.79 -5.08
C LEU A 241 5.50 -25.98 -3.95
N ARG A 242 4.40 -25.28 -4.21
CA ARG A 242 3.67 -24.51 -3.19
C ARG A 242 3.11 -25.43 -2.11
N GLU A 243 2.49 -26.54 -2.50
CA GLU A 243 1.90 -27.51 -1.58
C GLU A 243 2.95 -28.18 -0.71
N MET A 244 4.11 -28.53 -1.27
CA MET A 244 5.25 -29.09 -0.54
C MET A 244 5.87 -28.08 0.43
N SER A 245 6.08 -26.84 -0.02
CA SER A 245 6.61 -25.77 0.84
C SER A 245 5.63 -25.41 1.96
N ALA A 246 4.33 -25.43 1.66
CA ALA A 246 3.27 -25.23 2.65
C ALA A 246 3.21 -26.40 3.64
N CYS A 247 3.31 -27.64 3.20
CA CYS A 247 3.39 -28.80 4.09
C CYS A 247 4.61 -28.70 5.02
N GLY A 248 5.79 -28.37 4.49
CA GLY A 248 6.98 -28.12 5.31
C GLY A 248 6.80 -26.98 6.32
N ILE A 249 6.15 -25.88 5.93
CA ILE A 249 5.78 -24.78 6.85
C ILE A 249 4.83 -25.28 7.94
N GLY A 250 3.83 -26.11 7.59
CA GLY A 250 2.86 -26.64 8.53
C GLY A 250 3.47 -27.61 9.53
N VAL A 251 4.29 -28.56 9.06
CA VAL A 251 5.02 -29.51 9.92
C VAL A 251 5.92 -28.75 10.89
N LEU A 252 6.65 -27.75 10.42
CA LEU A 252 7.50 -26.92 11.28
C LEU A 252 6.73 -26.04 12.26
N MET A 253 5.49 -25.68 11.96
CA MET A 253 4.68 -24.84 12.85
C MET A 253 4.01 -25.61 13.97
N ASP A 254 3.72 -26.89 13.76
CA ASP A 254 3.02 -27.74 14.72
C ASP A 254 3.99 -28.61 15.54
N GLU A 255 5.00 -29.21 14.88
CA GLU A 255 5.91 -30.18 15.51
C GLU A 255 7.24 -29.59 15.97
N ALA A 256 7.71 -28.49 15.37
CA ALA A 256 9.00 -27.92 15.75
C ALA A 256 8.86 -27.01 16.98
N LEU A 257 9.66 -27.29 18.01
CA LEU A 257 9.70 -26.51 19.25
C LEU A 257 8.36 -26.47 20.01
N SER A 258 7.53 -27.51 19.85
CA SER A 258 6.36 -27.76 20.69
C SER A 258 6.82 -28.21 22.07
N PHE A 259 7.00 -27.24 22.97
CA PHE A 259 7.16 -27.52 24.39
C PHE A 259 5.76 -27.82 24.95
N ASP A 260 5.44 -29.10 25.15
CA ASP A 260 4.14 -29.56 25.64
C ASP A 260 4.01 -29.17 27.13
N ILE A 261 3.65 -27.91 27.39
CA ILE A 261 3.41 -27.40 28.73
C ILE A 261 1.92 -27.55 28.99
N GLU A 262 1.48 -28.74 29.40
CA GLU A 262 0.13 -28.90 29.93
C GLU A 262 0.03 -28.09 31.24
N GLU A 263 -0.75 -26.99 31.22
CA GLU A 263 -1.20 -26.33 32.44
C GLU A 263 -2.30 -27.17 33.07
N ASP A 264 -1.89 -28.03 33.99
CA ASP A 264 -2.82 -28.86 34.72
C ASP A 264 -3.75 -28.01 35.60
N SER A 265 -5.06 -28.31 35.53
CA SER A 265 -6.18 -27.55 36.13
C SER A 265 -6.13 -27.31 37.66
N ASN A 266 -5.13 -27.84 38.37
CA ASN A 266 -5.00 -27.77 39.82
C ASN A 266 -3.82 -26.93 40.34
N GLY A 267 -2.99 -26.32 39.48
CA GLY A 267 -1.94 -25.40 39.91
C GLY A 267 -0.89 -25.98 40.87
N LEU A 268 -0.84 -27.31 41.05
CA LEU A 268 0.11 -28.00 41.91
C LEU A 268 1.20 -28.62 41.03
N LEU A 269 2.36 -27.96 41.02
CA LEU A 269 3.54 -28.31 40.24
C LEU A 269 4.21 -29.57 40.82
N LYS A 270 4.07 -30.72 40.15
CA LYS A 270 5.05 -31.81 40.30
C LYS A 270 6.19 -31.57 39.32
N VAL A 271 7.42 -31.67 39.82
CA VAL A 271 8.64 -31.63 39.03
C VAL A 271 9.00 -33.10 38.80
N ASP A 272 8.70 -33.65 37.63
CA ASP A 272 9.32 -34.91 37.22
C ASP A 272 10.65 -34.59 36.50
N GLU A 273 11.71 -35.35 36.82
CA GLU A 273 13.02 -35.24 36.15
C GLU A 273 12.94 -35.55 34.64
N SER A 274 11.83 -36.17 34.17
CA SER A 274 11.55 -36.39 32.75
C SER A 274 11.49 -35.10 31.94
N ASP A 275 10.91 -34.04 32.50
CA ASP A 275 10.59 -32.80 31.78
C ASP A 275 11.87 -32.01 31.41
N VAL A 276 12.96 -32.23 32.16
CA VAL A 276 14.26 -31.55 31.98
C VAL A 276 15.05 -32.15 30.80
N GLN A 277 14.90 -33.46 30.56
CA GLN A 277 15.47 -34.14 29.40
C GLN A 277 14.59 -33.94 28.15
N GLU A 278 13.29 -33.75 28.35
CA GLU A 278 12.28 -33.64 27.30
C GLU A 278 12.50 -32.41 26.41
N TRP A 279 12.74 -31.22 26.97
CA TRP A 279 12.95 -30.01 26.14
C TRP A 279 14.25 -30.05 25.34
N LYS A 280 15.32 -30.66 25.86
CA LYS A 280 16.58 -30.87 25.11
C LYS A 280 16.35 -31.79 23.91
N GLY A 281 15.58 -32.87 24.10
CA GLY A 281 15.16 -33.77 23.02
C GLY A 281 14.24 -33.09 22.00
N VAL A 282 13.32 -32.21 22.42
CA VAL A 282 12.49 -31.40 21.51
C VAL A 282 13.34 -30.49 20.64
N VAL A 283 14.39 -29.88 21.21
CA VAL A 283 15.32 -29.02 20.45
C VAL A 283 16.10 -29.86 19.42
N GLU A 284 16.64 -31.02 19.81
CA GLU A 284 17.33 -31.94 18.89
C GLU A 284 16.42 -32.37 17.72
N LYS A 285 15.20 -32.82 18.04
CA LYS A 285 14.17 -33.18 17.04
C LYS A 285 13.84 -32.01 16.12
N SER A 286 13.70 -30.80 16.66
CA SER A 286 13.40 -29.60 15.86
C SER A 286 14.52 -29.24 14.87
N VAL A 287 15.79 -29.40 15.28
CA VAL A 287 16.94 -29.15 14.39
C VAL A 287 16.98 -30.18 13.26
N ALA A 288 16.72 -31.46 13.57
CA ALA A 288 16.62 -32.49 12.55
C ALA A 288 15.44 -32.29 11.60
N LEU A 289 14.28 -31.87 12.12
CA LEU A 289 13.11 -31.51 11.32
C LEU A 289 13.42 -30.35 10.37
N MET A 290 14.11 -29.30 10.83
CA MET A 290 14.51 -28.16 9.97
C MET A 290 15.42 -28.60 8.82
N ASP A 291 16.36 -29.50 9.07
CA ASP A 291 17.28 -30.04 8.09
C ASP A 291 16.58 -30.94 7.04
N THR A 292 15.79 -31.91 7.53
CA THR A 292 15.05 -32.86 6.67
C THR A 292 14.00 -32.14 5.82
N VAL A 293 13.25 -31.18 6.38
CA VAL A 293 12.30 -30.37 5.61
C VAL A 293 13.01 -29.57 4.52
N LEU A 294 14.12 -28.89 4.81
CA LEU A 294 14.84 -28.10 3.80
C LEU A 294 15.41 -28.95 2.66
N SER A 295 15.89 -30.15 2.96
CA SER A 295 16.42 -31.08 1.95
C SER A 295 15.31 -31.67 1.07
N ASN A 296 14.17 -32.03 1.65
CA ASN A 296 13.10 -32.75 0.95
C ASN A 296 12.09 -31.83 0.24
N VAL A 297 11.87 -30.58 0.69
CA VAL A 297 10.88 -29.66 0.07
C VAL A 297 11.17 -29.34 -1.40
N THR A 298 12.45 -29.40 -1.81
CA THR A 298 12.85 -29.11 -3.20
C THR A 298 12.80 -30.31 -4.13
N ILE A 299 12.52 -31.51 -3.61
CA ILE A 299 12.44 -32.74 -4.39
C ILE A 299 11.03 -32.81 -5.00
N MET A 300 10.92 -32.47 -6.29
CA MET A 300 9.63 -32.38 -7.00
C MET A 300 9.02 -33.75 -7.37
N GLU A 301 9.57 -34.85 -6.89
CA GLU A 301 9.24 -36.22 -7.35
C GLU A 301 8.31 -36.97 -6.37
N THR A 302 8.25 -36.58 -5.10
CA THR A 302 7.43 -37.25 -4.06
C THR A 302 6.05 -36.63 -3.92
N GLY A 303 5.06 -37.45 -3.55
CA GLY A 303 3.71 -36.97 -3.20
C GLY A 303 3.68 -36.18 -1.89
N VAL A 304 2.63 -35.38 -1.63
CA VAL A 304 2.55 -34.56 -0.41
C VAL A 304 2.36 -35.40 0.87
N SER A 305 1.60 -36.49 0.84
CA SER A 305 1.50 -37.38 2.02
C SER A 305 2.75 -38.24 2.20
N GLU A 306 3.34 -38.70 1.09
CA GLU A 306 4.61 -39.41 1.10
C GLU A 306 5.74 -38.53 1.63
N PHE A 307 5.66 -37.21 1.42
CA PHE A 307 6.56 -36.25 2.04
C PHE A 307 6.43 -36.20 3.57
N GLU A 308 5.21 -36.16 4.12
CA GLU A 308 4.99 -36.19 5.58
C GLU A 308 5.61 -37.47 6.16
N ASP A 309 5.26 -38.63 5.60
CA ASP A 309 5.78 -39.93 6.05
C ASP A 309 7.31 -40.02 5.93
N THR A 310 7.91 -39.50 4.84
CA THR A 310 9.36 -39.51 4.65
C THR A 310 10.09 -38.55 5.58
N VAL A 311 9.51 -37.39 5.91
CA VAL A 311 10.09 -36.45 6.88
C VAL A 311 10.08 -37.07 8.27
N PHE A 312 8.95 -37.61 8.73
CA PHE A 312 8.86 -38.24 10.05
C PHE A 312 9.76 -39.47 10.14
N ALA A 313 9.75 -40.35 9.14
CA ALA A 313 10.63 -41.52 9.11
C ALA A 313 12.13 -41.14 9.09
N SER A 314 12.50 -40.06 8.37
CA SER A 314 13.89 -39.59 8.33
C SER A 314 14.35 -38.99 9.65
N VAL A 315 13.45 -38.35 10.40
CA VAL A 315 13.74 -37.79 11.72
C VAL A 315 13.84 -38.89 12.78
N GLU A 316 12.95 -39.89 12.74
CA GLU A 316 13.02 -41.05 13.64
C GLU A 316 14.30 -41.88 13.43
N GLN A 317 14.78 -41.97 12.18
CA GLN A 317 15.99 -42.71 11.81
C GLN A 317 17.27 -41.87 11.94
N ASP A 318 17.20 -40.61 12.39
CA ASP A 318 18.38 -39.77 12.52
C ASP A 318 19.32 -40.36 13.60
N PRO A 319 20.58 -40.71 13.26
CA PRO A 319 21.52 -41.31 14.19
C PRO A 319 21.82 -40.40 15.39
N GLU A 320 21.65 -39.08 15.27
CA GLU A 320 21.85 -38.14 16.37
C GLU A 320 20.70 -38.17 17.40
N ILE A 321 19.46 -38.43 16.95
CA ILE A 321 18.26 -38.57 17.81
C ILE A 321 18.17 -39.98 18.38
N SER A 322 18.51 -41.00 17.60
CA SER A 322 18.58 -42.38 18.10
C SER A 322 19.68 -42.55 19.15
N ALA A 323 20.79 -41.82 19.04
CA ALA A 323 21.85 -41.80 20.04
C ALA A 323 21.46 -41.04 21.33
N SER A 324 20.47 -40.14 21.29
CA SER A 324 20.01 -39.43 22.50
C SER A 324 19.16 -40.30 23.42
N GLN A 325 18.59 -41.41 22.92
CA GLN A 325 17.91 -42.45 23.70
C GLN A 325 18.87 -43.40 24.44
N ILE A 326 20.17 -43.38 24.12
CA ILE A 326 21.19 -44.22 24.78
C ILE A 326 21.95 -43.35 25.79
N GLU A 327 21.76 -43.62 27.08
CA GLU A 327 22.12 -42.74 28.21
C GLU A 327 23.62 -42.45 28.39
N ASP A 328 24.52 -43.17 27.71
CA ASP A 328 25.96 -43.21 28.05
C ASP A 328 26.85 -42.11 27.43
N PHE A 329 26.32 -41.19 26.61
CA PHE A 329 27.12 -40.13 25.96
C PHE A 329 26.44 -38.74 26.07
N GLN A 330 26.55 -38.07 27.23
CA GLN A 330 26.05 -36.70 27.41
C GLN A 330 27.08 -35.63 27.00
N THR A 331 28.37 -35.94 27.01
CA THR A 331 29.44 -34.95 26.79
C THR A 331 29.56 -34.55 25.31
N GLY A 332 29.32 -33.27 24.99
CA GLY A 332 29.56 -32.67 23.66
C GLY A 332 28.37 -32.62 22.69
N ARG A 333 27.14 -32.86 23.15
CA ARG A 333 25.90 -32.70 22.35
C ARG A 333 25.63 -31.27 21.85
N PRO A 334 25.73 -30.19 22.67
CA PRO A 334 25.44 -28.83 22.20
C PRO A 334 26.41 -28.37 21.10
N ALA A 335 27.67 -28.81 21.15
CA ALA A 335 28.66 -28.52 20.12
C ALA A 335 28.32 -29.13 18.75
N LYS A 336 27.79 -30.38 18.73
CA LYS A 336 27.33 -31.03 17.49
C LYS A 336 26.12 -30.31 16.90
N LEU A 337 25.14 -29.98 17.73
CA LEU A 337 23.96 -29.21 17.31
C LEU A 337 24.32 -27.83 16.79
N SER A 338 25.24 -27.13 17.43
CA SER A 338 25.74 -25.83 16.94
C SER A 338 26.37 -25.92 15.56
N ARG A 339 27.18 -26.96 15.28
CA ARG A 339 27.73 -27.20 13.93
C ARG A 339 26.63 -27.48 12.90
N ARG A 340 25.62 -28.27 13.27
CA ARG A 340 24.47 -28.57 12.40
C ARG A 340 23.65 -27.31 12.12
N LEU A 341 23.38 -26.49 13.14
CA LEU A 341 22.72 -25.19 13.01
C LEU A 341 23.51 -24.23 12.11
N GLN A 342 24.83 -24.16 12.25
CA GLN A 342 25.70 -23.38 11.36
C GLN A 342 25.62 -23.90 9.91
N HIS A 343 25.62 -25.21 9.71
CA HIS A 343 25.45 -25.82 8.38
C HIS A 343 24.08 -25.50 7.75
N ILE A 344 22.99 -25.60 8.54
CA ILE A 344 21.63 -25.21 8.11
C ILE A 344 21.64 -23.75 7.65
N LEU A 345 22.23 -22.87 8.45
CA LEU A 345 22.21 -21.42 8.25
C LEU A 345 23.07 -20.97 7.06
N GLN A 346 24.29 -21.50 6.92
CA GLN A 346 25.25 -21.08 5.91
C GLN A 346 25.05 -21.77 4.55
N ILE A 347 24.62 -23.03 4.55
CA ILE A 347 24.59 -23.86 3.34
C ILE A 347 23.16 -24.19 2.92
N GLN A 348 22.34 -24.75 3.81
CA GLN A 348 21.05 -25.31 3.41
C GLN A 348 20.01 -24.23 3.08
N ILE A 349 19.86 -23.21 3.92
CA ILE A 349 18.89 -22.11 3.65
C ILE A 349 19.24 -21.39 2.32
N PRO A 350 20.48 -20.93 2.06
CA PRO A 350 20.80 -20.28 0.80
C PRO A 350 20.68 -21.22 -0.42
N LYS A 351 21.00 -22.51 -0.27
CA LYS A 351 20.83 -23.52 -1.32
C LYS A 351 19.35 -23.71 -1.65
N HIS A 352 18.49 -23.81 -0.63
CA HIS A 352 17.03 -23.89 -0.79
C HIS A 352 16.49 -22.66 -1.51
N VAL A 353 16.88 -21.45 -1.08
CA VAL A 353 16.47 -20.19 -1.73
C VAL A 353 16.88 -20.14 -3.20
N LYS A 354 18.11 -20.55 -3.54
CA LYS A 354 18.58 -20.59 -4.94
C LYS A 354 17.82 -21.63 -5.77
N SER A 355 17.58 -22.82 -5.21
CA SER A 355 16.85 -23.90 -5.88
C SER A 355 15.39 -23.51 -6.13
N SER A 356 14.70 -23.02 -5.10
CA SER A 356 13.31 -22.57 -5.19
C SER A 356 13.16 -21.41 -6.18
N ASN A 357 14.03 -20.39 -6.13
CA ASN A 357 14.03 -19.30 -7.10
C ASN A 357 14.27 -19.79 -8.54
N LYS A 358 15.13 -20.80 -8.75
CA LYS A 358 15.36 -21.38 -10.08
C LYS A 358 14.09 -22.03 -10.61
N ILE A 359 13.44 -22.87 -9.79
CA ILE A 359 12.16 -23.53 -10.12
C ILE A 359 11.06 -22.48 -10.37
N ALA A 360 10.94 -21.49 -9.49
CA ALA A 360 10.00 -20.38 -9.64
C ALA A 360 10.24 -19.58 -10.93
N SER A 361 11.49 -19.32 -11.31
CA SER A 361 11.81 -18.60 -12.55
C SER A 361 11.57 -19.43 -13.82
N GLU A 362 11.71 -20.75 -13.74
CA GLU A 362 11.54 -21.66 -14.88
C GLU A 362 10.06 -21.94 -15.19
N TYR A 363 9.24 -22.13 -14.14
CA TYR A 363 7.82 -22.45 -14.25
C TYR A 363 6.90 -21.26 -14.02
N GLY A 364 7.39 -20.16 -13.44
CA GLY A 364 6.66 -18.94 -13.14
C GLY A 364 6.31 -18.11 -14.37
N GLN A 365 5.80 -16.90 -14.13
CA GLN A 365 5.40 -16.00 -15.19
C GLN A 365 6.56 -15.65 -16.15
N PRO A 366 6.30 -15.51 -17.46
CA PRO A 366 7.34 -15.10 -18.41
C PRO A 366 7.87 -13.71 -18.06
N SER A 367 9.16 -13.50 -18.27
CA SER A 367 9.84 -12.24 -17.93
C SER A 367 9.17 -11.03 -18.60
N ARG A 368 9.30 -9.85 -18.00
CA ARG A 368 8.68 -8.61 -18.51
C ARG A 368 9.06 -8.32 -19.96
N ILE A 369 10.27 -8.68 -20.38
CA ILE A 369 10.73 -8.54 -21.77
C ILE A 369 9.85 -9.40 -22.70
N ILE A 370 9.55 -10.64 -22.34
CA ILE A 370 8.70 -11.54 -23.12
C ILE A 370 7.24 -11.05 -23.13
N ARG A 371 6.76 -10.43 -22.05
CA ARG A 371 5.39 -9.91 -22.01
C ARG A 371 5.20 -8.62 -22.81
N TYR A 372 6.20 -7.74 -22.77
CA TYR A 372 6.11 -6.39 -23.34
C TYR A 372 6.85 -6.22 -24.68
N TRP A 373 7.51 -7.25 -25.25
CA TRP A 373 8.20 -7.09 -26.53
C TRP A 373 7.24 -6.63 -27.64
N LEU A 374 5.99 -7.11 -27.68
CA LEU A 374 5.05 -6.76 -28.74
C LEU A 374 4.55 -5.30 -28.63
N PRO A 375 4.09 -4.83 -27.45
CA PRO A 375 3.87 -3.41 -27.24
C PRO A 375 5.13 -2.57 -27.42
N ALA A 376 6.31 -3.04 -27.01
CA ALA A 376 7.55 -2.30 -27.14
C ALA A 376 8.01 -2.17 -28.59
N THR A 377 7.90 -3.23 -29.41
CA THR A 377 8.19 -3.15 -30.85
C THR A 377 7.15 -2.32 -31.58
N ALA A 378 5.86 -2.46 -31.22
CA ALA A 378 4.80 -1.60 -31.74
C ALA A 378 5.00 -0.13 -31.33
N LEU A 379 5.43 0.14 -30.09
CA LEU A 379 5.77 1.48 -29.61
C LEU A 379 7.03 1.99 -30.31
N LEU A 380 8.06 1.19 -30.50
CA LEU A 380 9.26 1.62 -31.24
C LEU A 380 8.94 1.93 -32.71
N LEU A 381 8.14 1.09 -33.37
CA LEU A 381 7.68 1.33 -34.75
C LEU A 381 6.77 2.55 -34.83
N SER A 382 5.79 2.66 -33.93
CA SER A 382 4.91 3.83 -33.86
C SER A 382 5.62 5.07 -33.32
N SER A 383 6.74 4.96 -32.61
CA SER A 383 7.53 6.11 -32.13
C SER A 383 8.06 6.87 -33.34
N THR A 384 8.48 6.16 -34.39
CA THR A 384 8.91 6.82 -35.63
C THR A 384 7.77 7.59 -36.31
N THR A 385 6.53 7.10 -36.26
CA THR A 385 5.36 7.79 -36.86
C THR A 385 4.80 8.88 -35.95
N ILE A 386 4.73 8.66 -34.65
CA ILE A 386 4.34 9.63 -33.63
C ILE A 386 5.34 10.79 -33.65
N LEU A 387 6.65 10.52 -33.68
CA LEU A 387 7.68 11.54 -33.80
C LEU A 387 7.52 12.34 -35.09
N ARG A 388 7.21 11.68 -36.21
CA ARG A 388 6.93 12.35 -37.49
C ARG A 388 5.68 13.24 -37.41
N ILE A 389 4.61 12.78 -36.76
CA ILE A 389 3.38 13.57 -36.56
C ILE A 389 3.65 14.76 -35.62
N LEU A 390 4.38 14.56 -34.52
CA LEU A 390 4.70 15.60 -33.54
C LEU A 390 5.59 16.68 -34.15
N VAL A 391 6.59 16.29 -34.94
CA VAL A 391 7.50 17.21 -35.64
C VAL A 391 6.77 17.96 -36.75
N ASN A 392 5.89 17.28 -37.51
CA ASN A 392 5.11 17.92 -38.57
C ASN A 392 4.02 18.86 -38.03
N ARG A 393 3.46 18.60 -36.84
CA ARG A 393 2.43 19.44 -36.20
C ARG A 393 2.95 20.34 -35.09
N LYS A 394 4.27 20.56 -35.02
CA LYS A 394 4.87 21.42 -33.99
C LYS A 394 4.27 22.84 -34.02
N GLU A 395 3.97 23.35 -35.21
CA GLU A 395 3.43 24.70 -35.42
C GLU A 395 2.00 24.77 -34.89
N ASP A 396 1.15 23.80 -35.23
CA ASP A 396 -0.21 23.67 -34.70
C ASP A 396 -0.23 23.56 -33.17
N ILE A 397 0.72 22.83 -32.58
CA ILE A 397 0.82 22.68 -31.11
C ILE A 397 1.24 24.00 -30.46
N ILE A 398 2.22 24.70 -31.04
CA ILE A 398 2.67 26.01 -30.53
C ILE A 398 1.54 27.03 -30.63
N ILE A 399 0.83 27.07 -31.76
CA ILE A 399 -0.33 27.92 -31.98
C ILE A 399 -1.42 27.57 -30.96
N GLY A 400 -1.73 26.29 -30.79
CA GLY A 400 -2.73 25.83 -29.83
C GLY A 400 -2.39 26.19 -28.37
N ILE A 401 -1.12 26.08 -27.96
CA ILE A 401 -0.67 26.51 -26.63
C ILE A 401 -0.78 28.03 -26.48
N HIS A 402 -0.41 28.79 -27.51
CA HIS A 402 -0.45 30.24 -27.49
C HIS A 402 -1.89 30.77 -27.46
N GLU A 403 -2.78 30.18 -28.27
CA GLU A 403 -4.21 30.49 -28.30
C GLU A 403 -4.90 30.08 -27.00
N PHE A 404 -4.57 28.92 -26.44
CA PHE A 404 -5.05 28.52 -25.11
C PHE A 404 -4.58 29.51 -24.03
N GLY A 405 -3.31 29.91 -24.05
CA GLY A 405 -2.77 30.90 -23.13
C GLY A 405 -3.44 32.28 -23.25
N ARG A 406 -3.73 32.73 -24.48
CA ARG A 406 -4.53 33.94 -24.73
C ARG A 406 -5.94 33.80 -24.17
N THR A 407 -6.60 32.68 -24.45
CA THR A 407 -7.98 32.42 -24.00
C THR A 407 -8.07 32.42 -22.47
N VAL A 408 -7.09 31.82 -21.76
CA VAL A 408 -7.04 31.84 -20.30
C VAL A 408 -6.81 33.26 -19.76
N ARG A 409 -5.94 34.05 -20.40
CA ARG A 409 -5.69 35.44 -20.02
C ARG A 409 -6.94 36.30 -20.21
N ASP A 410 -7.58 36.19 -21.37
CA ASP A 410 -8.78 36.96 -21.72
C ASP A 410 -9.96 36.57 -20.82
N PHE A 411 -10.08 35.28 -20.49
CA PHE A 411 -11.05 34.82 -19.51
C PHE A 411 -10.80 35.44 -18.12
N TRP A 412 -9.56 35.43 -17.63
CA TRP A 412 -9.22 36.00 -16.33
C TRP A 412 -9.42 37.52 -16.28
N ALA A 413 -9.01 38.24 -17.33
CA ALA A 413 -9.16 39.69 -17.41
C ALA A 413 -10.64 40.10 -17.45
N ASN A 414 -11.43 39.52 -18.36
CA ASN A 414 -12.79 39.95 -18.62
C ASN A 414 -13.82 39.42 -17.61
N TRP A 415 -13.62 38.21 -17.08
CA TRP A 415 -14.63 37.54 -16.24
C TRP A 415 -14.28 37.49 -14.75
N VAL A 416 -13.02 37.73 -14.37
CA VAL A 416 -12.60 37.75 -12.96
C VAL A 416 -12.14 39.14 -12.55
N TYR A 417 -11.15 39.70 -13.25
CA TYR A 417 -10.54 40.98 -12.84
C TYR A 417 -11.47 42.18 -13.05
N ASP A 418 -12.00 42.38 -14.25
CA ASP A 418 -12.86 43.53 -14.56
C ASP A 418 -14.15 43.59 -13.73
N PRO A 419 -14.89 42.48 -13.52
CA PRO A 419 -16.08 42.48 -12.68
C PRO A 419 -15.75 42.75 -11.21
N ILE A 420 -14.67 42.17 -10.67
CA ILE A 420 -14.22 42.43 -9.29
C ILE A 420 -13.83 43.90 -9.12
N ARG A 421 -13.12 44.48 -10.09
CA ARG A 421 -12.76 45.90 -10.09
C ARG A 421 -13.99 46.79 -10.14
N LYS A 422 -15.00 46.46 -10.95
CA LYS A 422 -16.27 47.19 -11.02
C LYS A 422 -17.04 47.11 -9.70
N ILE A 423 -17.20 45.91 -9.12
CA ILE A 423 -17.87 45.72 -7.83
C ILE A 423 -17.15 46.50 -6.71
N ILE A 424 -15.82 46.41 -6.64
CA ILE A 424 -15.02 47.17 -5.66
C ILE A 424 -15.14 48.68 -5.92
N GLY A 425 -15.17 49.10 -7.19
CA GLY A 425 -15.42 50.48 -7.57
C GLY A 425 -16.77 50.98 -7.07
N THR A 426 -17.86 50.25 -7.34
CA THR A 426 -19.23 50.62 -6.94
C THR A 426 -19.41 50.63 -5.42
N ILE A 427 -18.83 49.65 -4.70
CA ILE A 427 -18.90 49.55 -3.24
C ILE A 427 -18.02 50.61 -2.55
N ARG A 428 -16.83 50.90 -3.10
CA ARG A 428 -15.88 51.87 -2.52
C ARG A 428 -16.24 53.33 -2.83
N HIS A 429 -17.18 53.59 -3.73
CA HIS A 429 -17.66 54.94 -4.06
C HIS A 429 -18.52 55.61 -2.97
N ASP A 430 -18.27 55.35 -1.68
CA ASP A 430 -18.98 56.01 -0.58
C ASP A 430 -17.99 56.79 0.29
N LYS A 431 -17.90 58.10 0.03
CA LYS A 431 -18.03 59.22 0.99
C LYS A 431 -17.45 60.56 0.50
N ASP A 432 -16.50 60.54 -0.44
CA ASP A 432 -15.76 61.75 -0.84
C ASP A 432 -15.76 62.09 -2.35
N SER A 433 -16.65 61.51 -3.17
CA SER A 433 -16.69 61.86 -4.60
C SER A 433 -17.45 63.17 -4.86
N GLU A 434 -16.72 64.10 -5.47
CA GLU A 434 -17.03 65.48 -5.86
C GLU A 434 -18.48 65.74 -6.32
N VAL A 435 -19.09 64.82 -7.09
CA VAL A 435 -20.46 64.99 -7.62
C VAL A 435 -21.54 64.76 -6.55
N ALA A 436 -21.35 63.79 -5.65
CA ALA A 436 -22.26 63.58 -4.52
C ALA A 436 -22.05 64.61 -3.41
N ILE A 437 -20.85 65.20 -3.33
CA ILE A 437 -20.56 66.33 -2.45
C ILE A 437 -21.23 67.60 -3.00
N MET A 438 -21.14 67.87 -4.30
CA MET A 438 -21.82 69.02 -4.91
C MET A 438 -23.33 68.93 -4.77
N SER A 439 -23.96 67.77 -5.00
CA SER A 439 -25.41 67.62 -4.83
C SER A 439 -25.83 67.64 -3.35
N LYS A 440 -25.05 67.10 -2.42
CA LYS A 440 -25.37 67.19 -0.98
C LYS A 440 -25.15 68.58 -0.41
N GLU A 441 -24.11 69.29 -0.82
CA GLU A 441 -23.82 70.65 -0.37
C GLU A 441 -24.77 71.65 -1.03
N SER A 442 -25.11 71.46 -2.31
CA SER A 442 -26.19 72.20 -2.99
C SER A 442 -27.54 71.96 -2.31
N LEU A 443 -27.89 70.69 -2.03
CA LEU A 443 -29.12 70.36 -1.31
C LEU A 443 -29.15 70.93 0.12
N LYS A 444 -28.02 70.92 0.82
CA LYS A 444 -27.90 71.51 2.15
C LYS A 444 -28.06 73.03 2.08
N GLY A 445 -27.41 73.69 1.13
CA GLY A 445 -27.55 75.12 0.87
C GLY A 445 -28.97 75.52 0.49
N ASP A 446 -29.63 74.74 -0.36
CA ASP A 446 -31.02 74.97 -0.78
C ASP A 446 -32.01 74.72 0.37
N ARG A 447 -31.76 73.73 1.24
CA ARG A 447 -32.53 73.51 2.48
C ARG A 447 -32.37 74.65 3.48
N GLU A 448 -31.14 75.12 3.69
CA GLU A 448 -30.87 76.28 4.56
C GLU A 448 -31.49 77.56 4.00
N SER A 449 -31.49 77.74 2.68
CA SER A 449 -32.18 78.85 2.00
C SER A 449 -33.68 78.79 2.23
N LEU A 450 -34.30 77.62 2.04
CA LEU A 450 -35.71 77.40 2.31
C LEU A 450 -36.05 77.68 3.78
N GLU A 451 -35.22 77.19 4.71
CA GLU A 451 -35.38 77.42 6.14
C GLU A 451 -35.38 78.91 6.49
N ARG A 452 -34.42 79.67 5.97
CA ARG A 452 -34.34 81.12 6.20
C ARG A 452 -35.56 81.85 5.67
N MET A 453 -36.00 81.55 4.44
CA MET A 453 -37.16 82.24 3.85
C MET A 453 -38.47 81.93 4.57
N VAL A 454 -38.66 80.69 5.04
CA VAL A 454 -39.89 80.31 5.75
C VAL A 454 -39.92 80.90 7.15
N VAL A 455 -38.78 80.91 7.85
CA VAL A 455 -38.65 81.57 9.16
C VAL A 455 -38.90 83.07 9.03
N GLU A 456 -38.28 83.72 8.05
CA GLU A 456 -38.48 85.16 7.80
C GLU A 456 -39.94 85.47 7.45
N PHE A 457 -40.58 84.62 6.64
CA PHE A 457 -42.00 84.75 6.32
C PHE A 457 -42.91 84.61 7.56
N ALA A 458 -42.61 83.67 8.45
CA ALA A 458 -43.35 83.46 9.69
C ALA A 458 -43.19 84.64 10.66
N ILE A 459 -42.00 85.26 10.70
CA ILE A 459 -41.71 86.45 11.53
C ILE A 459 -42.49 87.67 11.02
N ASP A 460 -42.46 87.93 9.72
CA ASP A 460 -43.13 89.10 9.12
C ASP A 460 -44.66 88.99 9.22
N LYS A 461 -45.19 87.77 9.33
CA LYS A 461 -46.63 87.51 9.32
C LYS A 461 -47.07 86.46 10.35
N PRO A 462 -47.11 86.84 11.64
CA PRO A 462 -47.48 85.93 12.72
C PRO A 462 -48.95 85.45 12.61
N GLN A 463 -49.81 86.21 11.93
CA GLN A 463 -51.22 85.89 11.70
C GLN A 463 -51.47 84.58 10.93
N PHE A 464 -50.52 84.12 10.12
CA PHE A 464 -50.66 82.88 9.33
C PHE A 464 -49.98 81.68 9.99
N ALA A 465 -49.16 81.92 11.00
CA ALA A 465 -48.46 80.90 11.77
C ALA A 465 -49.17 80.57 13.10
N ASP A 466 -50.45 80.95 13.25
CA ASP A 466 -51.27 80.80 14.47
C ASP A 466 -50.60 81.36 15.74
N LEU A 467 -49.84 82.46 15.62
CA LEU A 467 -49.10 83.09 16.71
C LEU A 467 -49.65 84.50 16.99
N THR A 468 -50.09 84.74 18.24
CA THR A 468 -50.65 86.03 18.68
C THR A 468 -49.61 86.83 19.46
N GLY A 469 -48.75 87.59 18.76
CA GLY A 469 -47.78 88.52 19.37
C GLY A 469 -46.37 88.48 18.77
N SER A 470 -45.48 89.33 19.28
CA SER A 470 -44.04 89.34 18.93
C SER A 470 -43.34 88.09 19.49
N LEU A 471 -42.55 87.42 18.65
CA LEU A 471 -42.05 86.05 18.84
C LEU A 471 -40.93 85.93 19.89
N THR A 472 -40.90 84.80 20.63
CA THR A 472 -39.80 84.40 21.52
C THR A 472 -38.82 83.48 20.78
N GLU A 473 -37.52 83.57 21.04
CA GLU A 473 -36.44 82.80 20.36
C GLU A 473 -36.67 81.27 20.32
N THR A 474 -37.37 80.73 21.31
CA THR A 474 -37.75 79.30 21.37
C THR A 474 -38.74 78.90 20.28
N GLN A 475 -39.68 79.77 19.90
CA GLN A 475 -40.68 79.51 18.86
C GLN A 475 -40.07 79.56 17.46
N ILE A 476 -39.05 80.39 17.25
CA ILE A 476 -38.29 80.46 16.00
C ILE A 476 -37.54 79.13 15.77
N SER A 477 -36.96 78.55 16.82
CA SER A 477 -36.29 77.25 16.74
C SER A 477 -37.25 76.09 16.44
N GLU A 478 -38.48 76.17 16.94
CA GLU A 478 -39.53 75.17 16.68
C GLU A 478 -39.99 75.25 15.21
N ILE A 479 -40.19 76.45 14.66
CA ILE A 479 -40.51 76.65 13.25
C ILE A 479 -39.38 76.14 12.35
N ARG A 480 -38.12 76.42 12.70
CA ARG A 480 -36.94 75.88 12.00
C ARG A 480 -36.93 74.35 11.96
N ASN A 481 -37.29 73.69 13.06
CA ASN A 481 -37.37 72.22 13.10
C ASN A 481 -38.55 71.69 12.26
N LYS A 482 -39.72 72.33 12.35
CA LYS A 482 -40.89 71.98 11.51
C LYS A 482 -40.61 72.15 10.02
N VAL A 483 -39.84 73.17 9.63
CA VAL A 483 -39.42 73.39 8.23
C VAL A 483 -38.41 72.34 7.77
N LYS A 484 -37.50 71.89 8.65
CA LYS A 484 -36.62 70.75 8.37
C LYS A 484 -37.39 69.45 8.15
N GLU A 485 -38.51 69.28 8.85
CA GLU A 485 -39.46 68.18 8.65
C GLU A 485 -40.34 68.36 7.40
N GLY A 486 -40.27 69.52 6.75
CA GLY A 486 -40.98 69.81 5.50
C GLY A 486 -42.37 70.43 5.69
N ASP A 487 -42.72 70.83 6.91
CA ASP A 487 -43.99 71.48 7.22
C ASP A 487 -43.96 72.96 6.81
N LEU A 488 -44.63 73.26 5.69
CA LEU A 488 -44.78 74.61 5.13
C LEU A 488 -46.18 75.20 5.38
N THR A 489 -46.94 74.65 6.33
CA THR A 489 -48.35 75.03 6.60
C THR A 489 -48.57 76.56 6.70
N PRO A 490 -47.72 77.36 7.38
CA PRO A 490 -47.93 78.81 7.45
C PRO A 490 -47.83 79.53 6.09
N VAL A 491 -46.90 79.08 5.24
CA VAL A 491 -46.69 79.63 3.89
C VAL A 491 -47.82 79.19 2.96
N LEU A 492 -48.24 77.93 3.06
CA LEU A 492 -49.33 77.36 2.27
C LEU A 492 -50.68 78.04 2.57
N ARG A 493 -50.99 78.31 3.84
CA ARG A 493 -52.22 79.04 4.22
C ARG A 493 -52.24 80.46 3.66
N ALA A 494 -51.10 81.15 3.68
CA ALA A 494 -51.00 82.48 3.09
C ALA A 494 -51.12 82.44 1.57
N TYR A 495 -50.46 81.46 0.92
CA TYR A 495 -50.60 81.21 -0.51
C TYR A 495 -52.07 80.96 -0.91
N GLU A 496 -52.76 80.04 -0.23
CA GLU A 496 -54.16 79.70 -0.51
C GLU A 496 -55.11 80.89 -0.36
N LYS A 497 -54.88 81.72 0.68
CA LYS A 497 -55.70 82.91 0.91
C LYS A 497 -55.45 83.97 -0.17
N ASP A 498 -54.19 84.25 -0.49
CA ASP A 498 -53.83 85.31 -1.43
C ASP A 498 -54.11 84.89 -2.89
N LEU A 499 -54.15 83.58 -3.19
CA LEU A 499 -54.56 83.04 -4.48
C LEU A 499 -56.05 83.32 -4.78
N ARG A 500 -56.92 83.43 -3.77
CA ARG A 500 -58.34 83.77 -3.97
C ARG A 500 -58.55 85.18 -4.51
N SER A 501 -57.58 86.09 -4.31
CA SER A 501 -57.62 87.46 -4.84
C SER A 501 -56.26 87.86 -5.45
N PRO A 502 -55.95 87.37 -6.67
CA PRO A 502 -54.58 87.34 -7.20
C PRO A 502 -53.99 88.73 -7.43
N PHE A 503 -54.79 89.71 -7.89
CA PHE A 503 -54.30 91.06 -8.16
C PHE A 503 -53.96 91.83 -6.88
N VAL A 504 -54.74 91.65 -5.81
CA VAL A 504 -54.52 92.32 -4.52
C VAL A 504 -53.34 91.69 -3.78
N GLY A 505 -53.24 90.36 -3.79
CA GLY A 505 -52.15 89.62 -3.16
C GLY A 505 -50.78 89.84 -3.84
N ALA A 506 -50.76 90.03 -5.17
CA ALA A 506 -49.54 90.35 -5.91
C ALA A 506 -49.04 91.77 -5.63
N VAL A 507 -49.94 92.77 -5.58
CA VAL A 507 -49.57 94.17 -5.30
C VAL A 507 -49.10 94.37 -3.86
N ARG A 508 -49.65 93.60 -2.91
CA ARG A 508 -49.21 93.60 -1.51
C ARG A 508 -47.87 92.87 -1.29
N GLY A 509 -47.39 92.12 -2.29
CA GLY A 509 -46.10 91.42 -2.31
C GLY A 509 -46.10 90.01 -1.71
N ASP A 510 -47.23 89.58 -1.15
CA ASP A 510 -47.32 88.37 -0.32
C ASP A 510 -47.45 87.08 -1.14
N LEU A 511 -48.22 87.16 -2.23
CA LEU A 511 -48.41 86.03 -3.15
C LEU A 511 -47.11 85.70 -3.91
N VAL A 512 -46.32 86.72 -4.25
CA VAL A 512 -45.04 86.52 -4.96
C VAL A 512 -44.02 85.84 -4.05
N ARG A 513 -43.94 86.24 -2.78
CA ARG A 513 -43.02 85.64 -1.81
C ARG A 513 -43.37 84.19 -1.48
N THR A 514 -44.66 83.89 -1.28
CA THR A 514 -45.12 82.52 -1.02
C THR A 514 -44.89 81.60 -2.23
N LEU A 515 -45.10 82.10 -3.45
CA LEU A 515 -44.74 81.39 -4.69
C LEU A 515 -43.23 81.12 -4.81
N LEU A 516 -42.37 82.11 -4.50
CA LEU A 516 -40.92 81.92 -4.53
C LEU A 516 -40.44 80.86 -3.52
N ILE A 517 -41.03 80.83 -2.32
CA ILE A 517 -40.77 79.78 -1.33
C ILE A 517 -41.16 78.40 -1.87
N GLN A 518 -42.30 78.30 -2.56
CA GLN A 518 -42.77 77.03 -3.13
C GLN A 518 -41.92 76.56 -4.31
N VAL A 519 -41.39 77.48 -5.12
CA VAL A 519 -40.40 77.17 -6.16
C VAL A 519 -39.11 76.63 -5.53
N GLN A 520 -38.59 77.24 -4.45
CA GLN A 520 -37.41 76.70 -3.75
C GLN A 520 -37.69 75.34 -3.11
N LYS A 521 -38.89 75.13 -2.55
CA LYS A 521 -39.28 73.80 -2.05
C LYS A 521 -39.26 72.76 -3.17
N THR A 522 -39.78 73.10 -4.34
CA THR A 522 -39.79 72.21 -5.50
C THR A 522 -38.36 71.91 -5.98
N LYS A 523 -37.46 72.90 -5.96
CA LYS A 523 -36.03 72.71 -6.27
C LYS A 523 -35.38 71.70 -5.32
N VAL A 524 -35.57 71.87 -4.01
CA VAL A 524 -35.09 70.95 -2.98
C VAL A 524 -35.65 69.54 -3.19
N ASP A 525 -36.95 69.40 -3.42
CA ASP A 525 -37.60 68.10 -3.58
C ASP A 525 -37.14 67.36 -4.84
N VAL A 526 -36.93 68.10 -5.95
CA VAL A 526 -36.35 67.56 -7.19
C VAL A 526 -34.90 67.12 -6.96
N GLU A 527 -34.09 67.89 -6.24
CA GLU A 527 -32.70 67.54 -5.96
C GLU A 527 -32.58 66.31 -5.03
N VAL A 528 -33.47 66.17 -4.05
CA VAL A 528 -33.59 64.95 -3.23
C VAL A 528 -33.98 63.76 -4.09
N ALA A 529 -34.98 63.92 -4.98
CA ALA A 529 -35.43 62.84 -5.86
C ALA A 529 -34.33 62.40 -6.84
N ILE A 530 -33.60 63.35 -7.44
CA ILE A 530 -32.45 63.07 -8.31
C ILE A 530 -31.35 62.33 -7.55
N SER A 531 -31.06 62.75 -6.31
CA SER A 531 -30.10 62.05 -5.45
C SER A 531 -30.54 60.62 -5.10
N GLY A 532 -31.85 60.41 -4.92
CA GLY A 532 -32.43 59.07 -4.72
C GLY A 532 -32.34 58.18 -5.97
N ILE A 533 -32.49 58.76 -7.17
CA ILE A 533 -32.32 58.05 -8.44
C ILE A 533 -30.88 57.59 -8.64
N ASP A 534 -29.90 58.44 -8.31
CA ASP A 534 -28.48 58.07 -8.38
C ASP A 534 -28.16 56.85 -7.48
N ALA A 535 -28.70 56.85 -6.25
CA ALA A 535 -28.57 55.72 -5.34
C ALA A 535 -29.20 54.42 -5.90
N LEU A 536 -30.34 54.52 -6.60
CA LEU A 536 -31.00 53.38 -7.23
C LEU A 536 -30.21 52.85 -8.43
N LEU A 537 -29.70 53.73 -9.30
CA LEU A 537 -28.88 53.33 -10.45
C LEU A 537 -27.61 52.60 -9.99
N LYS A 538 -26.99 53.08 -8.91
CA LYS A 538 -25.82 52.44 -8.31
C LYS A 538 -26.14 51.07 -7.70
N SER A 539 -27.30 50.94 -7.05
CA SER A 539 -27.77 49.65 -6.56
C SER A 539 -27.99 48.65 -7.70
N GLN A 540 -28.49 49.11 -8.86
CA GLN A 540 -28.67 48.25 -10.04
C GLN A 540 -27.33 47.89 -10.70
N GLU A 541 -26.38 48.83 -10.76
CA GLU A 541 -25.02 48.57 -11.25
C GLU A 541 -24.34 47.43 -10.47
N LEU A 542 -24.52 47.42 -9.15
CA LEU A 542 -24.00 46.36 -8.28
C LEU A 542 -24.65 44.99 -8.57
N VAL A 543 -25.96 44.95 -8.81
CA VAL A 543 -26.67 43.73 -9.23
C VAL A 543 -26.16 43.25 -10.59
N PHE A 544 -26.00 44.14 -11.57
CA PHE A 544 -25.42 43.78 -12.87
C PHE A 544 -23.97 43.31 -12.76
N GLY A 545 -23.18 43.87 -11.83
CA GLY A 545 -21.84 43.41 -11.50
C GLY A 545 -21.81 41.96 -11.00
N PHE A 546 -22.70 41.60 -10.08
CA PHE A 546 -22.80 40.23 -9.57
C PHE A 546 -23.33 39.24 -10.61
N VAL A 547 -24.30 39.64 -11.43
CA VAL A 547 -24.79 38.82 -12.55
C VAL A 547 -23.69 38.56 -13.57
N GLY A 548 -22.84 39.56 -13.87
CA GLY A 548 -21.68 39.40 -14.74
C GLY A 548 -20.58 38.50 -14.20
N LEU A 549 -20.43 38.41 -12.86
CA LEU A 549 -19.45 37.53 -12.20
C LEU A 549 -19.87 36.05 -12.21
N THR A 550 -21.18 35.79 -12.21
CA THR A 550 -21.75 34.45 -12.00
C THR A 550 -21.26 33.40 -13.04
N PRO A 551 -21.22 33.69 -14.36
CA PRO A 551 -20.71 32.74 -15.34
C PRO A 551 -19.23 32.38 -15.12
N GLY A 552 -18.40 33.34 -14.71
CA GLY A 552 -16.97 33.11 -14.45
C GLY A 552 -16.76 32.14 -13.28
N VAL A 553 -17.51 32.33 -12.19
CA VAL A 553 -17.46 31.45 -11.01
C VAL A 553 -17.93 30.04 -11.34
N LEU A 554 -19.00 29.89 -12.12
CA LEU A 554 -19.51 28.58 -12.54
C LEU A 554 -18.49 27.81 -13.40
N VAL A 555 -17.85 28.49 -14.37
CA VAL A 555 -16.81 27.87 -15.21
C VAL A 555 -15.60 27.47 -14.37
N CYS A 556 -15.14 28.31 -13.45
CA CYS A 556 -14.05 27.97 -12.54
C CYS A 556 -14.39 26.76 -11.65
N ALA A 557 -15.60 26.70 -11.09
CA ALA A 557 -16.07 25.58 -10.29
C ALA A 557 -16.15 24.28 -11.11
N ALA A 558 -16.68 24.35 -12.34
CA ALA A 558 -16.76 23.20 -13.24
C ALA A 558 -15.37 22.66 -13.62
N VAL A 559 -14.40 23.55 -13.91
CA VAL A 559 -13.01 23.16 -14.19
C VAL A 559 -12.35 22.53 -12.97
N LEU A 560 -12.54 23.10 -11.77
CA LEU A 560 -12.02 22.53 -10.53
C LEU A 560 -12.62 21.15 -10.23
N GLN A 561 -13.93 20.97 -10.42
CA GLN A 561 -14.59 19.68 -10.27
C GLN A 561 -14.13 18.66 -11.32
N TYR A 562 -13.91 19.08 -12.56
CA TYR A 562 -13.38 18.22 -13.62
C TYR A 562 -11.95 17.75 -13.32
N ILE A 563 -11.07 18.68 -12.92
CA ILE A 563 -9.69 18.34 -12.52
C ILE A 563 -9.70 17.45 -11.27
N ALA A 564 -10.47 17.81 -10.24
CA ALA A 564 -10.61 17.01 -9.03
C ALA A 564 -11.17 15.61 -9.32
N GLY A 565 -12.11 15.47 -10.26
CA GLY A 565 -12.65 14.18 -10.71
C GLY A 565 -11.62 13.32 -11.44
N LEU A 566 -10.80 13.91 -12.30
CA LEU A 566 -9.73 13.21 -13.04
C LEU A 566 -8.63 12.68 -12.10
N PHE A 567 -8.27 13.43 -11.05
CA PHE A 567 -7.28 12.99 -10.06
C PHE A 567 -7.89 12.13 -8.94
N GLY A 568 -9.13 12.40 -8.53
CA GLY A 568 -9.85 11.74 -7.43
C GLY A 568 -10.27 10.30 -7.74
N ASN A 569 -10.75 10.02 -8.96
CA ASN A 569 -11.18 8.67 -9.36
C ASN A 569 -10.04 7.64 -9.32
N ARG A 570 -8.78 8.08 -9.43
CA ARG A 570 -7.62 7.17 -9.38
C ARG A 570 -7.33 6.66 -7.96
N ARG A 571 -7.67 7.42 -6.92
CA ARG A 571 -7.50 6.97 -5.53
C ARG A 571 -8.53 5.90 -5.17
N GLY A 572 -9.80 6.11 -5.52
CA GLY A 572 -10.87 5.14 -5.32
C GLY A 572 -10.65 3.82 -6.08
N ILE A 573 -10.28 3.88 -7.36
CA ILE A 573 -9.98 2.66 -8.15
C ILE A 573 -8.79 1.87 -7.58
N LYS A 574 -7.74 2.57 -7.11
CA LYS A 574 -6.59 1.91 -6.48
C LYS A 574 -6.96 1.24 -5.16
N GLN A 575 -7.78 1.89 -4.34
CA GLN A 575 -8.25 1.33 -3.08
C GLN A 575 -9.19 0.14 -3.30
N GLY A 576 -10.16 0.26 -4.21
CA GLY A 576 -11.05 -0.86 -4.58
C GLY A 576 -10.31 -2.05 -5.18
N ARG A 577 -9.21 -1.82 -5.93
CA ARG A 577 -8.32 -2.92 -6.38
C ARG A 577 -7.63 -3.61 -5.21
N LYS A 578 -7.14 -2.86 -4.22
CA LYS A 578 -6.48 -3.42 -3.01
C LYS A 578 -7.49 -4.17 -2.13
N ALA A 579 -8.69 -3.62 -1.95
CA ALA A 579 -9.78 -4.27 -1.23
C ALA A 579 -10.19 -5.57 -1.93
N GLY A 580 -10.44 -5.52 -3.24
CA GLY A 580 -10.77 -6.71 -4.04
C GLY A 580 -9.67 -7.79 -4.02
N GLN A 581 -8.39 -7.40 -3.99
CA GLN A 581 -7.30 -8.35 -3.80
C GLN A 581 -7.30 -9.01 -2.42
N THR A 582 -7.70 -8.29 -1.37
CA THR A 582 -7.78 -8.80 0.01
C THR A 582 -8.98 -9.72 0.19
N VAL A 583 -10.13 -9.38 -0.40
CA VAL A 583 -11.29 -10.28 -0.48
C VAL A 583 -10.96 -11.59 -1.19
N ARG A 584 -10.08 -11.57 -2.21
CA ARG A 584 -9.62 -12.80 -2.86
C ARG A 584 -8.80 -13.69 -1.93
N VAL A 585 -7.94 -13.10 -1.09
CA VAL A 585 -7.17 -13.85 -0.07
C VAL A 585 -8.13 -14.46 0.94
N LEU A 586 -9.11 -13.69 1.43
CA LEU A 586 -10.13 -14.19 2.35
C LEU A 586 -10.94 -15.35 1.75
N ARG A 587 -11.30 -15.25 0.46
CA ARG A 587 -11.97 -16.33 -0.27
C ARG A 587 -11.07 -17.55 -0.51
N ASN A 588 -9.76 -17.35 -0.65
CA ASN A 588 -8.83 -18.48 -0.72
C ASN A 588 -8.75 -19.19 0.63
N ILE A 589 -8.74 -18.45 1.75
CA ILE A 589 -8.78 -19.02 3.10
C ILE A 589 -10.09 -19.80 3.31
N ASP A 590 -11.24 -19.22 2.95
CA ASP A 590 -12.56 -19.88 2.96
C ASP A 590 -12.53 -21.21 2.20
N ARG A 591 -11.93 -21.18 0.99
CA ARG A 591 -11.78 -22.36 0.15
C ARG A 591 -10.84 -23.40 0.76
N ILE A 592 -9.74 -22.99 1.40
CA ILE A 592 -8.80 -23.90 2.08
C ILE A 592 -9.53 -24.59 3.23
N LEU A 593 -10.20 -23.84 4.10
CA LEU A 593 -10.92 -24.39 5.26
C LEU A 593 -12.10 -25.29 4.86
N THR A 594 -12.81 -24.95 3.77
CA THR A 594 -13.95 -25.74 3.30
C THR A 594 -13.52 -27.01 2.55
N LEU A 595 -12.38 -26.99 1.86
CA LEU A 595 -11.85 -28.15 1.12
C LEU A 595 -10.91 -29.02 1.94
N ALA A 596 -10.48 -28.54 3.11
CA ALA A 596 -9.58 -29.29 3.97
C ALA A 596 -10.20 -30.63 4.38
N THR A 597 -9.40 -31.68 4.30
CA THR A 597 -9.77 -32.99 4.83
C THR A 597 -9.45 -33.01 6.32
N PRO A 598 -10.44 -33.06 7.22
CA PRO A 598 -10.18 -33.07 8.65
C PRO A 598 -9.42 -34.34 9.05
N THR A 599 -8.34 -34.17 9.82
CA THR A 599 -7.67 -35.29 10.50
C THR A 599 -8.56 -35.82 11.63
N GLN A 600 -8.24 -36.97 12.23
CA GLN A 600 -9.07 -37.69 13.22
C GLN A 600 -9.63 -36.83 14.37
N ASN A 601 -8.95 -35.72 14.72
CA ASN A 601 -9.35 -34.77 15.77
C ASN A 601 -10.05 -33.49 15.25
N ASN A 602 -10.53 -33.48 13.99
CA ASN A 602 -11.07 -32.28 13.32
C ASN A 602 -10.05 -31.12 13.22
N ILE A 603 -8.78 -31.51 13.20
CA ILE A 603 -7.60 -30.65 13.04
C ILE A 603 -7.26 -30.56 11.54
N LEU A 604 -6.69 -29.43 11.15
CA LEU A 604 -6.25 -29.15 9.79
C LEU A 604 -4.99 -29.98 9.45
N SER A 605 -4.93 -30.60 8.28
CA SER A 605 -3.69 -31.25 7.80
C SER A 605 -2.53 -30.23 7.74
N TYR A 606 -1.29 -30.67 8.00
CA TYR A 606 -0.12 -29.80 7.97
C TYR A 606 0.00 -29.01 6.67
N LYS A 607 -0.29 -29.64 5.53
CA LYS A 607 -0.38 -28.98 4.22
C LYS A 607 -1.34 -27.80 4.22
N ASP A 608 -2.58 -28.02 4.65
CA ASP A 608 -3.64 -27.00 4.61
C ASP A 608 -3.37 -25.91 5.65
N HIS A 609 -2.75 -26.27 6.79
CA HIS A 609 -2.30 -25.32 7.79
C HIS A 609 -1.21 -24.38 7.26
N GLY A 610 -0.17 -24.90 6.62
CA GLY A 610 0.85 -24.04 6.03
C GLY A 610 0.32 -23.17 4.88
N LEU A 611 -0.66 -23.67 4.12
CA LEU A 611 -1.36 -22.86 3.11
C LEU A 611 -2.15 -21.71 3.75
N LEU A 612 -2.85 -21.98 4.86
CA LEU A 612 -3.55 -20.97 5.64
C LEU A 612 -2.57 -19.92 6.17
N LEU A 613 -1.45 -20.33 6.77
CA LEU A 613 -0.42 -19.41 7.26
C LEU A 613 0.15 -18.50 6.16
N CYS A 614 0.38 -19.04 4.96
CA CYS A 614 0.83 -18.25 3.82
C CYS A 614 -0.20 -17.15 3.45
N GLU A 615 -1.48 -17.49 3.36
CA GLU A 615 -2.53 -16.53 3.00
C GLU A 615 -2.79 -15.52 4.14
N VAL A 616 -2.69 -15.95 5.40
CA VAL A 616 -2.82 -15.07 6.57
C VAL A 616 -1.64 -14.08 6.66
N GLN A 617 -0.42 -14.50 6.33
CA GLN A 617 0.72 -13.58 6.26
C GLN A 617 0.51 -12.50 5.20
N VAL A 618 -0.04 -12.86 4.03
CA VAL A 618 -0.42 -11.88 2.99
C VAL A 618 -1.53 -10.95 3.49
N LEU A 619 -2.48 -11.48 4.25
CA LEU A 619 -3.58 -10.71 4.85
C LEU A 619 -3.06 -9.67 5.85
N ARG A 620 -2.16 -10.08 6.75
CA ARG A 620 -1.50 -9.18 7.71
C ARG A 620 -0.72 -8.07 7.00
N GLN A 621 0.12 -8.41 6.02
CA GLN A 621 0.88 -7.41 5.25
C GLN A 621 -0.01 -6.36 4.56
N ARG A 622 -1.22 -6.75 4.16
CA ARG A 622 -2.19 -5.86 3.50
C ARG A 622 -3.04 -5.07 4.48
N ALA A 623 -3.26 -5.60 5.69
CA ALA A 623 -4.04 -4.94 6.74
C ALA A 623 -3.50 -3.54 7.04
N HIS A 624 -2.18 -3.41 7.17
CA HIS A 624 -1.47 -2.15 7.43
C HIS A 624 -1.77 -1.04 6.38
N ILE A 625 -2.11 -1.44 5.15
CA ILE A 625 -2.35 -0.53 4.01
C ILE A 625 -3.84 -0.20 3.88
N LEU A 626 -4.73 -1.05 4.39
CA LEU A 626 -6.18 -0.99 4.20
C LEU A 626 -6.92 -0.40 5.39
N PHE A 627 -6.49 -0.71 6.62
CA PHE A 627 -7.19 -0.35 7.84
C PHE A 627 -6.52 0.83 8.58
N PRO A 628 -7.31 1.69 9.25
CA PRO A 628 -6.78 2.61 10.25
C PRO A 628 -6.33 1.83 11.50
N GLY A 629 -5.36 2.37 12.25
CA GLY A 629 -4.59 1.61 13.24
C GLY A 629 -5.37 0.95 14.39
N GLU A 630 -6.52 1.49 14.82
CA GLU A 630 -7.36 0.84 15.85
C GLU A 630 -8.02 -0.44 15.31
N ILE A 631 -8.62 -0.34 14.13
CA ILE A 631 -9.31 -1.43 13.44
C ILE A 631 -8.30 -2.46 12.94
N GLU A 632 -7.08 -2.03 12.61
CA GLU A 632 -5.98 -2.92 12.31
C GLU A 632 -5.68 -3.85 13.49
N ARG A 633 -5.71 -3.37 14.73
CA ARG A 633 -5.44 -4.21 15.91
C ARG A 633 -6.53 -5.27 16.10
N GLU A 634 -7.80 -4.87 16.10
CA GLU A 634 -8.94 -5.79 16.19
C GLU A 634 -8.88 -6.85 15.06
N PHE A 635 -8.54 -6.41 13.85
CA PHE A 635 -8.39 -7.32 12.71
C PHE A 635 -7.24 -8.31 12.90
N LEU A 636 -6.11 -7.86 13.45
CA LEU A 636 -4.96 -8.72 13.71
C LEU A 636 -5.23 -9.75 14.82
N GLU A 637 -6.03 -9.40 15.82
CA GLU A 637 -6.51 -10.31 16.88
C GLU A 637 -7.42 -11.39 16.28
N ASP A 638 -8.42 -11.01 15.47
CA ASP A 638 -9.29 -11.97 14.77
C ASP A 638 -8.49 -12.91 13.84
N VAL A 639 -7.47 -12.37 13.18
CA VAL A 639 -6.59 -13.13 12.29
C VAL A 639 -5.65 -14.07 13.05
N GLU A 640 -5.27 -13.73 14.28
CA GLU A 640 -4.50 -14.61 15.16
C GLU A 640 -5.34 -15.78 15.65
N GLU A 641 -6.61 -15.53 16.02
CA GLU A 641 -7.56 -16.60 16.36
C GLU A 641 -7.76 -17.58 15.18
N LEU A 642 -7.75 -17.07 13.93
CA LEU A 642 -7.84 -17.89 12.72
C LEU A 642 -6.61 -18.79 12.49
N CYS A 643 -5.42 -18.39 12.97
CA CYS A 643 -4.20 -19.17 12.85
C CYS A 643 -4.12 -20.32 13.87
N ASN A 644 -4.85 -20.23 14.98
CA ASN A 644 -4.79 -21.24 16.04
C ASN A 644 -5.47 -22.53 15.58
N ILE A 645 -4.67 -23.59 15.44
CA ILE A 645 -5.11 -24.92 14.99
C ILE A 645 -6.00 -25.60 16.04
N ASN A 646 -5.65 -25.43 17.32
CA ASN A 646 -6.24 -26.13 18.45
C ASN A 646 -7.73 -25.83 18.68
N ILE A 647 -8.27 -24.79 18.03
CA ILE A 647 -9.68 -24.37 18.15
C ILE A 647 -10.60 -25.16 17.19
N GLY A 648 -10.01 -25.86 16.21
CA GLY A 648 -10.69 -26.70 15.22
C GLY A 648 -11.31 -25.93 14.04
N ILE A 649 -11.47 -26.65 12.92
CA ILE A 649 -12.01 -26.12 11.65
C ILE A 649 -13.37 -25.38 11.79
N PRO A 650 -14.39 -25.89 12.53
CA PRO A 650 -15.68 -25.21 12.58
C PRO A 650 -15.61 -23.86 13.29
N THR A 651 -14.71 -23.69 14.25
CA THR A 651 -14.52 -22.42 14.94
C THR A 651 -13.76 -21.44 14.04
N GLN A 652 -12.72 -21.92 13.34
CA GLN A 652 -11.99 -21.12 12.35
C GLN A 652 -12.91 -20.56 11.24
N LEU A 653 -13.88 -21.36 10.77
CA LEU A 653 -14.89 -20.88 9.81
C LEU A 653 -15.77 -19.76 10.39
N ARG A 654 -16.19 -19.85 11.66
CA ARG A 654 -16.96 -18.78 12.32
C ARG A 654 -16.14 -17.51 12.49
N VAL A 655 -14.86 -17.63 12.83
CA VAL A 655 -13.93 -16.48 12.90
C VAL A 655 -13.81 -15.83 11.52
N LEU A 656 -13.69 -16.62 10.46
CA LEU A 656 -13.65 -16.11 9.09
C LEU A 656 -14.93 -15.35 8.70
N GLU A 657 -16.10 -15.86 9.10
CA GLU A 657 -17.38 -15.17 8.92
C GLU A 657 -17.43 -13.86 9.71
N ARG A 658 -16.95 -13.85 10.96
CA ARG A 658 -16.83 -12.65 11.81
C ARG A 658 -15.98 -11.59 11.11
N ILE A 659 -14.81 -11.97 10.58
CA ILE A 659 -13.94 -11.07 9.82
C ILE A 659 -14.67 -10.53 8.58
N ARG A 660 -15.32 -11.41 7.81
CA ARG A 660 -16.03 -10.99 6.58
C ARG A 660 -17.16 -10.00 6.87
N TRP A 661 -17.88 -10.18 7.97
CA TRP A 661 -18.97 -9.30 8.38
C TRP A 661 -18.46 -7.99 8.99
N GLY A 662 -17.60 -8.08 10.01
CA GLY A 662 -17.09 -6.94 10.80
C GLY A 662 -16.32 -5.94 9.96
N TYR A 663 -15.49 -6.41 9.01
CA TYR A 663 -14.64 -5.54 8.20
C TYR A 663 -15.20 -5.25 6.80
N SER A 664 -16.46 -5.61 6.53
CA SER A 664 -17.10 -5.47 5.22
C SER A 664 -17.09 -4.04 4.67
N LYS A 665 -17.09 -3.01 5.55
CA LYS A 665 -17.04 -1.60 5.17
C LYS A 665 -15.75 -1.21 4.44
N TRP A 666 -14.60 -1.78 4.83
CA TRP A 666 -13.29 -1.47 4.26
C TRP A 666 -12.90 -2.42 3.12
N LEU A 667 -13.61 -3.54 3.00
CA LEU A 667 -13.41 -4.54 1.95
C LEU A 667 -14.23 -4.28 0.67
N ARG A 668 -14.99 -3.18 0.60
CA ARG A 668 -15.86 -2.78 -0.53
C ARG A 668 -15.19 -1.89 -1.57
#